data_AF-A0A971K7T1-F1
#
_entry.id   AF-A0A971K7T1-F1
#
_cell.length_a   1.000
_cell.length_b   1.000
_cell.length_c   1.000
_cell.angle_alpha   90.00
_cell.angle_beta   90.00
_cell.angle_gamma   90.00
#
_symmetry.space_group_name_H-M   'P 1'
#
loop_
_entity.id
_entity.type
_entity.pdbx_description
1 polymer ?
#
loop_
_entity_poly.entity_id
_entity_poly.type
_entity_poly.pdbx_seq_one_letter_code
_entity_poly.pdbx_strand_id
1 'polypeptide(L)'
;MKNIFYALILITLIAAAACETTKKQVKKTENTGEQVVEERQPVDFKSDDKKSEDTAVKSGSSRGVLKAGNYKYEGDIKDGKPHGKGKLSIYDNNGNLVSTVEGEFENGKTKGEVKVTNYDRSGKVTSRFTGTMKDGSYDKYDKGTLVTFDSKGNMVSSYTGGFKDNKPEGAGELTKYGSNGKIESRYTGNFRNGMPDGAGVLYEYDENGKLVKKTEGNFFEGRPSGKVTISNYDSNGKLVSTITGEYRNGKIYGNATIITYDENGKKISEYTGEVVDGKPNGKGVLITYSKDGKVLSKYTGNFKNGQPEGEGKLVVYDKDGKIKSEYTGTFKNGKFEGKGVLVEYNSKGRVISRYEGSFKNGEKDGEGTLSEYDDNGKLRSKYTGDFRGGRRHGQGSLFVYDEKGVLIKKYLGTFTDDKMTGEGVLFVYDKDGKLVSKYLGQVVDGVPSGEGTLFVYDKNGNLVSKYTGQFRDGRMHGNGTLFTYDAKGNLVSRVYGSWASGDFVEEKSASSGDGDTYTGEWLNGKKHGFGEYTWGRKSRWFGAKYIGYFEYDKKSNQGSLILPSGDKYVGGFRNDKIHGDGVWYYVDGSRFIGQFNEGKCESKGIKIWADGTRYITAIDSYYHSEKNAYMPNADGDKYRTCTLNDKNKNGHATYTWDAEEVIDKVPDKVTEDNGVEWKPAN
;
A
#
# COMPACT_ATOMS: atom_id res chain seq x y z
N MET A 1 11.73 43.37 49.57
CA MET A 1 12.06 43.96 48.25
C MET A 1 11.74 42.99 47.10
N LYS A 2 10.49 42.52 46.99
CA LYS A 2 9.97 41.75 45.85
C LYS A 2 8.47 42.05 45.71
N ASN A 3 8.02 42.21 44.45
CA ASN A 3 6.64 42.38 43.94
C ASN A 3 6.37 43.67 43.12
N ILE A 4 7.30 44.01 42.22
CA ILE A 4 7.05 44.91 41.08
C ILE A 4 6.99 44.05 39.79
N PHE A 5 6.14 43.02 39.75
CA PHE A 5 6.18 42.02 38.67
C PHE A 5 4.84 41.41 38.20
N TYR A 6 3.74 41.56 38.95
CA TYR A 6 2.44 40.97 38.56
C TYR A 6 1.59 41.85 37.60
N ALA A 7 1.97 43.10 37.38
CA ALA A 7 1.29 44.02 36.46
C ALA A 7 1.67 43.85 34.97
N LEU A 8 2.41 42.79 34.62
CA LEU A 8 2.99 42.57 33.28
C LEU A 8 2.59 41.22 32.64
N ILE A 9 1.78 40.40 33.33
CA ILE A 9 1.42 39.02 32.92
C ILE A 9 -0.01 38.95 32.30
N LEU A 10 -0.65 40.10 32.02
CA LEU A 10 -2.02 40.15 31.48
C LEU A 10 -2.13 40.34 29.96
N ILE A 11 -1.01 40.34 29.21
CA ILE A 11 -0.97 40.66 27.77
C ILE A 11 -0.73 39.42 26.88
N THR A 12 -0.29 38.29 27.43
CA THR A 12 0.23 37.14 26.65
C THR A 12 -0.60 35.85 26.72
N LEU A 13 -1.88 35.91 27.14
CA LEU A 13 -2.72 34.70 27.36
C LEU A 13 -4.05 34.64 26.60
N ILE A 14 -4.28 35.54 25.63
CA ILE A 14 -5.39 35.45 24.64
C ILE A 14 -4.87 35.39 23.18
N ALA A 15 -3.61 35.77 22.94
CA ALA A 15 -3.02 35.91 21.60
C ALA A 15 -2.14 34.73 21.12
N ALA A 16 -2.05 33.63 21.87
CA ALA A 16 -1.12 32.52 21.56
C ALA A 16 -1.84 31.16 21.52
N ALA A 17 -2.38 30.79 20.35
CA ALA A 17 -3.13 29.54 20.16
C ALA A 17 -2.98 28.87 18.78
N ALA A 18 -1.94 29.19 17.99
CA ALA A 18 -1.59 28.47 16.76
C ALA A 18 -0.09 28.58 16.44
N CYS A 19 0.56 27.45 16.13
CA CYS A 19 2.01 27.26 15.86
C CYS A 19 2.97 27.73 16.98
N GLU A 20 4.12 27.09 17.23
CA GLU A 20 4.93 26.21 16.36
C GLU A 20 5.57 25.03 17.14
N THR A 21 6.36 24.18 16.49
CA THR A 21 6.98 22.99 17.12
C THR A 21 8.50 23.16 17.38
N THR A 22 8.93 23.03 18.63
CA THR A 22 10.31 22.59 18.95
C THR A 22 10.45 22.03 20.37
N LYS A 23 11.41 21.13 20.57
CA LYS A 23 11.69 20.48 21.87
C LYS A 23 12.69 21.29 22.70
N LYS A 24 12.44 21.47 24.01
CA LYS A 24 13.47 21.26 25.06
C LYS A 24 12.86 21.10 26.46
N GLN A 25 13.72 20.81 27.45
CA GLN A 25 13.37 20.06 28.67
C GLN A 25 12.97 20.89 29.90
N VAL A 26 12.29 20.20 30.82
CA VAL A 26 11.90 20.62 32.17
C VAL A 26 13.11 20.90 33.06
N LYS A 27 12.99 21.89 33.97
CA LYS A 27 13.54 21.75 35.33
C LYS A 27 12.55 22.30 36.37
N LYS A 28 12.49 21.60 37.52
CA LYS A 28 11.53 21.79 38.60
C LYS A 28 12.12 22.67 39.70
N THR A 29 11.32 23.52 40.33
CA THR A 29 11.57 23.96 41.72
C THR A 29 10.23 24.34 42.36
N GLU A 30 9.90 23.77 43.51
CA GLU A 30 8.77 24.22 44.33
C GLU A 30 9.16 25.46 45.16
N ASN A 31 8.17 26.29 45.53
CA ASN A 31 7.87 26.42 46.95
C ASN A 31 6.43 26.87 47.21
N THR A 32 5.92 26.58 48.41
CA THR A 32 4.55 26.86 48.84
C THR A 32 4.39 28.24 49.48
N GLY A 33 3.14 28.69 49.65
CA GLY A 33 2.83 29.96 50.29
C GLY A 33 1.37 30.39 50.08
N GLU A 34 0.44 29.74 50.77
CA GLU A 34 -0.92 30.29 50.91
C GLU A 34 -0.86 31.59 51.74
N GLN A 35 -1.56 32.63 51.29
CA GLN A 35 -1.97 33.74 52.14
C GLN A 35 -3.42 34.12 51.86
N VAL A 36 -4.10 34.56 52.91
CA VAL A 36 -5.55 34.71 52.99
C VAL A 36 -6.03 35.89 52.14
N VAL A 37 -7.20 35.74 51.51
CA VAL A 37 -7.89 36.82 50.79
C VAL A 37 -8.66 37.67 51.79
N GLU A 38 -8.31 38.95 51.89
CA GLU A 38 -9.04 39.93 52.70
C GLU A 38 -10.16 40.60 51.89
N GLU A 39 -11.28 40.90 52.54
CA GLU A 39 -12.56 41.20 51.88
C GLU A 39 -12.70 42.69 51.51
N ARG A 40 -13.13 42.98 50.26
CA ARG A 40 -13.19 44.35 49.73
C ARG A 40 -14.39 45.14 50.27
N GLN A 41 -14.12 46.11 51.14
CA GLN A 41 -15.12 47.06 51.66
C GLN A 41 -15.49 48.17 50.65
N PRO A 42 -16.69 48.81 50.78
CA PRO A 42 -17.17 49.81 49.83
C PRO A 42 -16.40 51.14 49.88
N VAL A 43 -16.33 51.81 48.72
CA VAL A 43 -15.72 53.14 48.57
C VAL A 43 -16.68 54.23 49.04
N ASP A 44 -16.22 55.12 49.91
CA ASP A 44 -16.98 56.25 50.42
C ASP A 44 -16.60 57.54 49.68
N PHE A 45 -17.60 58.26 49.15
CA PHE A 45 -17.41 59.47 48.35
C PHE A 45 -17.56 60.73 49.21
N LYS A 46 -16.75 61.76 48.94
CA LYS A 46 -16.89 63.09 49.54
C LYS A 46 -17.37 64.08 48.47
N SER A 47 -18.16 65.07 48.86
CA SER A 47 -18.53 66.19 47.98
C SER A 47 -17.49 67.31 48.06
N ASP A 48 -17.19 67.92 46.90
CA ASP A 48 -16.33 69.10 46.77
C ASP A 48 -17.15 70.39 47.01
N ASP A 49 -17.73 70.57 48.20
CA ASP A 49 -18.54 71.76 48.51
C ASP A 49 -17.72 72.92 49.09
N LYS A 50 -17.77 74.07 48.43
CA LYS A 50 -17.36 75.36 49.04
C LYS A 50 -18.52 75.91 49.88
N LYS A 51 -18.23 76.26 51.13
CA LYS A 51 -19.18 76.75 52.16
C LYS A 51 -20.21 77.77 51.65
N SER A 52 -21.46 77.54 52.02
CA SER A 52 -22.37 78.56 52.59
C SER A 52 -23.25 77.91 53.67
N GLU A 53 -23.89 78.71 54.52
CA GLU A 53 -24.49 78.26 55.79
C GLU A 53 -25.98 77.86 55.69
N ASP A 54 -26.50 77.36 56.81
CA ASP A 54 -27.84 76.82 57.09
C ASP A 54 -28.99 77.03 56.08
N THR A 55 -29.58 75.92 55.63
CA THR A 55 -31.02 75.68 55.74
C THR A 55 -31.34 74.19 55.55
N ALA A 56 -32.50 73.73 56.06
CA ALA A 56 -32.92 72.33 55.94
C ALA A 56 -33.26 71.95 54.48
N VAL A 57 -32.32 71.29 53.80
CA VAL A 57 -32.51 70.82 52.41
C VAL A 57 -33.31 69.52 52.38
N LYS A 58 -34.30 69.47 51.47
CA LYS A 58 -35.21 68.34 51.24
C LYS A 58 -34.44 67.11 50.75
N SER A 59 -34.99 65.91 50.98
CA SER A 59 -34.48 64.62 50.49
C SER A 59 -34.68 64.41 48.97
N GLY A 60 -34.35 65.41 48.16
CA GLY A 60 -34.40 65.37 46.71
C GLY A 60 -33.09 64.86 46.11
N SER A 61 -33.18 64.00 45.09
CA SER A 61 -32.02 63.64 44.28
C SER A 61 -31.51 64.88 43.52
N SER A 62 -30.20 65.10 43.52
CA SER A 62 -29.57 66.25 42.86
C SER A 62 -28.55 65.78 41.83
N ARG A 63 -28.45 66.44 40.68
CA ARG A 63 -27.54 66.02 39.59
C ARG A 63 -26.20 66.75 39.72
N GLY A 64 -25.10 66.03 39.79
CA GLY A 64 -23.79 66.61 40.08
C GLY A 64 -22.60 65.68 39.83
N VAL A 65 -21.47 66.00 40.45
CA VAL A 65 -20.20 65.30 40.31
C VAL A 65 -19.62 64.96 41.69
N LEU A 66 -19.26 63.71 41.92
CA LEU A 66 -18.51 63.27 43.11
C LEU A 66 -17.08 62.87 42.72
N LYS A 67 -16.12 63.08 43.62
CA LYS A 67 -14.74 62.60 43.46
C LYS A 67 -14.28 61.86 44.71
N ALA A 68 -13.53 60.79 44.53
CA ALA A 68 -12.92 60.03 45.62
C ALA A 68 -11.63 59.38 45.11
N GLY A 69 -10.46 59.94 45.42
CA GLY A 69 -9.18 59.44 44.90
C GLY A 69 -9.19 59.29 43.38
N ASN A 70 -8.98 58.06 42.88
CA ASN A 70 -8.96 57.73 41.45
C ASN A 70 -10.36 57.57 40.81
N TYR A 71 -11.44 57.97 41.50
CA TYR A 71 -12.83 57.81 41.04
C TYR A 71 -13.51 59.16 40.84
N LYS A 72 -14.19 59.35 39.70
CA LYS A 72 -15.07 60.50 39.40
C LYS A 72 -16.45 59.97 38.98
N TYR A 73 -17.50 60.27 39.73
CA TYR A 73 -18.87 59.94 39.35
C TYR A 73 -19.62 61.17 38.84
N GLU A 74 -20.40 61.01 37.78
CA GLU A 74 -21.19 62.07 37.13
C GLU A 74 -22.62 61.55 36.89
N GLY A 75 -23.62 62.12 37.57
CA GLY A 75 -24.98 61.57 37.55
C GLY A 75 -25.85 62.14 38.66
N ASP A 76 -26.85 61.38 39.08
CA ASP A 76 -27.72 61.76 40.18
C ASP A 76 -27.09 61.35 41.53
N ILE A 77 -27.26 62.18 42.55
CA ILE A 77 -26.61 62.05 43.86
C ILE A 77 -27.69 62.12 44.92
N LYS A 78 -27.64 61.16 45.83
CA LYS A 78 -28.50 61.10 47.01
C LYS A 78 -27.66 60.71 48.22
N ASP A 79 -27.85 61.41 49.34
CA ASP A 79 -27.20 61.11 50.62
C ASP A 79 -25.65 61.00 50.50
N GLY A 80 -25.06 61.89 49.68
CA GLY A 80 -23.62 61.94 49.37
C GLY A 80 -23.09 60.86 48.42
N LYS A 81 -23.96 59.97 47.89
CA LYS A 81 -23.56 58.76 47.17
C LYS A 81 -24.17 58.69 45.76
N PRO A 82 -23.51 57.97 44.82
CA PRO A 82 -24.08 57.67 43.50
C PRO A 82 -25.48 57.07 43.59
N HIS A 83 -26.42 57.64 42.85
CA HIS A 83 -27.84 57.25 42.81
C HIS A 83 -28.42 57.50 41.40
N GLY A 84 -29.60 56.97 41.08
CA GLY A 84 -30.24 57.25 39.78
C GLY A 84 -29.37 56.87 38.58
N LYS A 85 -29.30 57.69 37.53
CA LYS A 85 -28.55 57.40 36.30
C LYS A 85 -27.25 58.21 36.23
N GLY A 86 -26.13 57.52 36.03
CA GLY A 86 -24.83 58.17 35.94
C GLY A 86 -23.70 57.35 35.34
N LYS A 87 -22.51 57.92 35.43
CA LYS A 87 -21.25 57.42 34.89
C LYS A 87 -20.15 57.53 35.94
N LEU A 88 -19.60 56.40 36.36
CA LEU A 88 -18.41 56.30 37.19
C LEU A 88 -17.18 56.16 36.28
N SER A 89 -16.25 57.09 36.34
CA SER A 89 -14.96 57.07 35.64
C SER A 89 -13.84 56.70 36.62
N ILE A 90 -12.97 55.79 36.21
CA ILE A 90 -11.89 55.21 37.01
C ILE A 90 -10.55 55.51 36.34
N TYR A 91 -9.60 56.02 37.12
CA TYR A 91 -8.28 56.47 36.64
C TYR A 91 -7.14 55.62 37.23
N ASP A 92 -5.98 55.59 36.56
CA ASP A 92 -4.74 55.08 37.16
C ASP A 92 -4.08 56.14 38.06
N ASN A 93 -3.00 55.76 38.76
CA ASN A 93 -2.25 56.65 39.65
C ASN A 93 -1.53 57.81 38.93
N ASN A 94 -1.53 57.83 37.59
CA ASN A 94 -0.98 58.90 36.76
C ASN A 94 -2.09 59.82 36.20
N GLY A 95 -3.36 59.55 36.50
CA GLY A 95 -4.51 60.29 35.99
C GLY A 95 -5.02 59.84 34.61
N ASN A 96 -4.53 58.71 34.07
CA ASN A 96 -5.06 58.16 32.81
C ASN A 96 -6.41 57.48 33.06
N LEU A 97 -7.41 57.72 32.20
CA LEU A 97 -8.68 57.00 32.27
C LEU A 97 -8.48 55.52 31.90
N VAL A 98 -8.80 54.60 32.81
CA VAL A 98 -8.65 53.15 32.58
C VAL A 98 -10.00 52.43 32.43
N SER A 99 -11.07 52.93 33.02
CA SER A 99 -12.41 52.35 32.87
C SER A 99 -13.52 53.38 33.10
N THR A 100 -14.69 53.14 32.51
CA THR A 100 -15.94 53.86 32.79
C THR A 100 -17.12 52.90 32.92
N VAL A 101 -17.90 53.01 33.99
CA VAL A 101 -19.13 52.26 34.26
C VAL A 101 -20.33 53.20 34.13
N GLU A 102 -21.18 52.97 33.14
CA GLU A 102 -22.43 53.70 32.88
C GLU A 102 -23.61 52.81 33.27
N GLY A 103 -24.62 53.33 33.97
CA GLY A 103 -25.78 52.53 34.42
C GLY A 103 -26.66 53.22 35.46
N GLU A 104 -27.53 52.43 36.09
CA GLU A 104 -28.27 52.84 37.29
C GLU A 104 -27.48 52.54 38.57
N PHE A 105 -27.62 53.41 39.57
CA PHE A 105 -26.93 53.35 40.85
C PHE A 105 -27.93 53.47 42.01
N GLU A 106 -27.69 52.70 43.08
CA GLU A 106 -28.44 52.73 44.32
C GLU A 106 -27.46 52.67 45.50
N ASN A 107 -27.45 53.73 46.32
CA ASN A 107 -26.63 53.87 47.52
C ASN A 107 -25.12 53.60 47.29
N GLY A 108 -24.59 54.05 46.14
CA GLY A 108 -23.19 53.87 45.75
C GLY A 108 -22.86 52.54 45.06
N LYS A 109 -23.79 51.59 44.96
CA LYS A 109 -23.64 50.36 44.17
C LYS A 109 -24.35 50.51 42.82
N THR A 110 -23.86 49.83 41.78
CA THR A 110 -24.58 49.69 40.50
C THR A 110 -25.77 48.74 40.63
N LYS A 111 -26.86 49.02 39.90
CA LYS A 111 -28.10 48.24 39.89
C LYS A 111 -28.55 47.98 38.46
N GLY A 112 -29.12 46.80 38.21
CA GLY A 112 -29.66 46.43 36.90
C GLY A 112 -28.59 46.26 35.82
N GLU A 113 -28.88 46.75 34.62
CA GLU A 113 -27.96 46.73 33.48
C GLU A 113 -26.87 47.78 33.61
N VAL A 114 -25.61 47.36 33.45
CA VAL A 114 -24.44 48.24 33.40
C VAL A 114 -23.69 48.08 32.10
N LYS A 115 -23.08 49.18 31.65
CA LYS A 115 -22.16 49.25 30.52
C LYS A 115 -20.78 49.66 31.02
N VAL A 116 -19.83 48.74 30.99
CA VAL A 116 -18.41 49.00 31.33
C VAL A 116 -17.62 49.20 30.04
N THR A 117 -16.77 50.22 29.98
CA THR A 117 -15.80 50.41 28.88
C THR A 117 -14.41 50.55 29.48
N ASN A 118 -13.47 49.73 29.04
CA ASN A 118 -12.08 49.76 29.49
C ASN A 118 -11.19 50.36 28.40
N TYR A 119 -10.07 50.96 28.81
CA TYR A 119 -9.16 51.71 27.95
C TYR A 119 -7.70 51.27 28.16
N ASP A 120 -6.85 51.47 27.16
CA ASP A 120 -5.40 51.36 27.29
C ASP A 120 -4.75 52.69 27.72
N ARG A 121 -3.42 52.69 27.90
CA ARG A 121 -2.64 53.88 28.28
C ARG A 121 -2.64 55.02 27.25
N SER A 122 -3.17 54.80 26.04
CA SER A 122 -3.39 55.85 25.02
C SER A 122 -4.82 56.41 25.03
N GLY A 123 -5.68 55.94 25.94
CA GLY A 123 -7.10 56.27 25.99
C GLY A 123 -7.93 55.53 24.94
N LYS A 124 -7.38 54.49 24.29
CA LYS A 124 -8.11 53.70 23.29
C LYS A 124 -8.94 52.62 23.97
N VAL A 125 -10.19 52.42 23.53
CA VAL A 125 -11.05 51.34 24.06
C VAL A 125 -10.44 49.96 23.78
N THR A 126 -10.28 49.16 24.83
CA THR A 126 -9.80 47.76 24.77
C THR A 126 -10.93 46.75 24.91
N SER A 127 -11.96 47.07 25.71
CA SER A 127 -13.16 46.24 25.82
C SER A 127 -14.41 47.04 26.17
N ARG A 128 -15.58 46.51 25.80
CA ARG A 128 -16.90 46.96 26.25
C ARG A 128 -17.70 45.78 26.79
N PHE A 129 -18.23 45.90 27.99
CA PHE A 129 -19.17 44.94 28.57
C PHE A 129 -20.56 45.61 28.72
N THR A 130 -21.62 44.86 28.47
CA THR A 130 -23.02 45.24 28.75
C THR A 130 -23.76 44.06 29.37
N GLY A 131 -24.33 44.20 30.57
CA GLY A 131 -25.03 43.10 31.23
C GLY A 131 -25.48 43.41 32.65
N THR A 132 -26.12 42.44 33.30
CA THR A 132 -26.76 42.63 34.61
C THR A 132 -25.84 42.23 35.76
N MET A 133 -25.58 43.17 36.67
CA MET A 133 -24.79 42.96 37.90
C MET A 133 -25.58 42.17 38.95
N LYS A 134 -24.95 41.20 39.62
CA LYS A 134 -25.54 40.50 40.77
C LYS A 134 -25.06 41.11 42.10
N ASP A 135 -26.00 41.47 42.98
CA ASP A 135 -25.78 41.92 44.37
C ASP A 135 -24.82 43.12 44.58
N GLY A 136 -24.48 43.82 43.48
CA GLY A 136 -23.45 44.86 43.45
C GLY A 136 -22.02 44.33 43.70
N SER A 137 -21.78 43.04 43.44
CA SER A 137 -20.44 42.44 43.43
C SER A 137 -19.80 42.64 42.06
N TYR A 138 -18.56 43.12 42.03
CA TYR A 138 -17.79 43.36 40.79
C TYR A 138 -17.38 42.08 40.05
N ASP A 139 -17.65 40.90 40.61
CA ASP A 139 -17.09 39.62 40.17
C ASP A 139 -18.17 38.60 39.74
N LYS A 140 -19.46 38.97 39.74
CA LYS A 140 -20.59 38.08 39.43
C LYS A 140 -21.62 38.75 38.51
N TYR A 141 -21.71 38.30 37.27
CA TYR A 141 -22.71 38.76 36.29
C TYR A 141 -23.57 37.57 35.84
N ASP A 142 -24.88 37.64 36.04
CA ASP A 142 -25.78 36.53 35.68
C ASP A 142 -25.78 36.28 34.17
N LYS A 143 -25.86 37.36 33.37
CA LYS A 143 -25.62 37.36 31.91
C LYS A 143 -25.09 38.72 31.44
N GLY A 144 -24.30 38.71 30.36
CA GLY A 144 -23.90 39.91 29.63
C GLY A 144 -23.23 39.60 28.29
N THR A 145 -22.79 40.66 27.61
CA THR A 145 -21.98 40.63 26.39
C THR A 145 -20.67 41.38 26.62
N LEU A 146 -19.53 40.77 26.28
CA LEU A 146 -18.19 41.34 26.33
C LEU A 146 -17.59 41.39 24.92
N VAL A 147 -17.37 42.59 24.39
CA VAL A 147 -16.67 42.85 23.13
C VAL A 147 -15.25 43.32 23.43
N THR A 148 -14.25 42.78 22.73
CA THR A 148 -12.83 43.19 22.83
C THR A 148 -12.35 43.81 21.51
N PHE A 149 -11.35 44.69 21.59
CA PHE A 149 -10.86 45.49 20.46
C PHE A 149 -9.33 45.45 20.32
N ASP A 150 -8.82 45.57 19.10
CA ASP A 150 -7.38 45.66 18.83
C ASP A 150 -6.84 47.11 18.97
N SER A 151 -5.52 47.27 18.83
CA SER A 151 -4.86 48.58 18.88
C SER A 151 -5.21 49.51 17.71
N LYS A 152 -5.95 49.05 16.70
CA LYS A 152 -6.51 49.86 15.60
C LYS A 152 -7.97 50.28 15.89
N GLY A 153 -8.72 49.48 16.62
CA GLY A 153 -10.12 49.70 17.01
C GLY A 153 -11.09 48.69 16.38
N ASN A 154 -10.56 47.67 15.70
CA ASN A 154 -11.34 46.57 15.15
C ASN A 154 -11.82 45.67 16.30
N MET A 155 -12.98 45.02 16.14
CA MET A 155 -13.38 43.96 17.08
C MET A 155 -12.44 42.77 16.94
N VAL A 156 -12.08 42.14 18.07
CA VAL A 156 -11.27 40.91 18.13
C VAL A 156 -12.15 39.73 18.57
N SER A 157 -13.02 39.95 19.56
CA SER A 157 -14.03 38.97 19.97
C SER A 157 -15.31 39.62 20.49
N SER A 158 -16.40 38.87 20.45
CA SER A 158 -17.63 39.13 21.20
C SER A 158 -18.06 37.85 21.90
N TYR A 159 -18.15 37.86 23.22
CA TYR A 159 -18.74 36.77 24.02
C TYR A 159 -20.06 37.21 24.62
N THR A 160 -21.09 36.36 24.56
CA THR A 160 -22.38 36.57 25.23
C THR A 160 -22.75 35.33 26.04
N GLY A 161 -22.96 35.50 27.35
CA GLY A 161 -23.25 34.39 28.26
C GLY A 161 -23.13 34.80 29.74
N GLY A 162 -22.96 33.81 30.62
CA GLY A 162 -22.71 34.03 32.05
C GLY A 162 -21.25 34.39 32.34
N PHE A 163 -20.99 35.05 33.48
CA PHE A 163 -19.63 35.35 33.94
C PHE A 163 -19.46 35.11 35.43
N LYS A 164 -18.27 34.63 35.79
CA LYS A 164 -17.81 34.43 37.16
C LYS A 164 -16.35 34.86 37.26
N ASP A 165 -16.01 35.57 38.33
CA ASP A 165 -14.64 36.04 38.61
C ASP A 165 -14.06 36.83 37.42
N ASN A 166 -14.91 37.67 36.81
CA ASN A 166 -14.66 38.46 35.59
C ASN A 166 -14.34 37.66 34.30
N LYS A 167 -14.71 36.37 34.23
CA LYS A 167 -14.45 35.47 33.08
C LYS A 167 -15.74 34.79 32.57
N PRO A 168 -15.83 34.46 31.27
CA PRO A 168 -16.85 33.56 30.72
C PRO A 168 -16.98 32.24 31.51
N GLU A 169 -18.19 31.93 31.97
CA GLU A 169 -18.51 30.75 32.79
C GLU A 169 -19.93 30.25 32.47
N GLY A 170 -20.11 28.93 32.36
CA GLY A 170 -21.40 28.33 32.01
C GLY A 170 -21.71 28.42 30.51
N ALA A 171 -23.00 28.43 30.15
CA ALA A 171 -23.40 28.44 28.74
C ALA A 171 -23.30 29.83 28.10
N GLY A 172 -22.73 29.90 26.89
CA GLY A 172 -22.63 31.12 26.10
C GLY A 172 -22.19 30.91 24.65
N GLU A 173 -21.97 32.00 23.94
CA GLU A 173 -21.39 32.06 22.59
C GLU A 173 -20.18 32.99 22.57
N LEU A 174 -19.06 32.56 21.99
CA LEU A 174 -17.87 33.35 21.70
C LEU A 174 -17.66 33.42 20.18
N THR A 175 -17.84 34.59 19.58
CA THR A 175 -17.41 34.89 18.22
C THR A 175 -16.03 35.56 18.26
N LYS A 176 -15.11 35.15 17.38
CA LYS A 176 -13.83 35.82 17.10
C LYS A 176 -13.85 36.42 15.69
N TYR A 177 -13.13 37.54 15.52
CA TYR A 177 -13.04 38.28 14.28
C TYR A 177 -11.60 38.37 13.79
N GLY A 178 -11.39 38.12 12.50
CA GLY A 178 -10.10 38.32 11.84
C GLY A 178 -9.78 39.81 11.63
N SER A 179 -8.55 40.11 11.22
CA SER A 179 -8.08 41.47 10.95
C SER A 179 -8.80 42.17 9.79
N ASN A 180 -9.60 41.44 9.01
CA ASN A 180 -10.50 41.93 7.96
C ASN A 180 -11.93 42.26 8.47
N GLY A 181 -12.18 42.12 9.77
CA GLY A 181 -13.49 42.37 10.40
C GLY A 181 -14.54 41.26 10.21
N LYS A 182 -14.22 40.18 9.47
CA LYS A 182 -15.11 39.02 9.32
C LYS A 182 -14.96 38.05 10.49
N ILE A 183 -15.96 37.19 10.67
CA ILE A 183 -15.90 36.11 11.66
C ILE A 183 -14.83 35.11 11.23
N GLU A 184 -13.87 34.85 12.12
CA GLU A 184 -12.86 33.79 12.00
C GLU A 184 -13.40 32.48 12.59
N SER A 185 -14.03 32.56 13.76
CA SER A 185 -14.66 31.42 14.43
C SER A 185 -15.81 31.82 15.34
N ARG A 186 -16.73 30.88 15.58
CA ARG A 186 -17.82 30.97 16.56
C ARG A 186 -17.87 29.69 17.37
N TYR A 187 -17.73 29.77 18.68
CA TYR A 187 -18.04 28.67 19.60
C TYR A 187 -19.34 28.95 20.35
N THR A 188 -20.24 27.97 20.40
CA THR A 188 -21.45 27.99 21.21
C THR A 188 -21.46 26.75 22.11
N GLY A 189 -21.55 26.92 23.42
CA GLY A 189 -21.45 25.80 24.37
C GLY A 189 -21.11 26.24 25.78
N ASN A 190 -20.56 25.31 26.56
CA ASN A 190 -20.15 25.55 27.93
C ASN A 190 -18.74 26.15 28.03
N PHE A 191 -18.52 26.96 29.05
CA PHE A 191 -17.25 27.60 29.41
C PHE A 191 -16.92 27.33 30.88
N ARG A 192 -15.61 27.24 31.18
CA ARG A 192 -15.08 27.34 32.54
C ARG A 192 -13.83 28.21 32.55
N ASN A 193 -13.68 29.08 33.55
CA ASN A 193 -12.51 29.95 33.72
C ASN A 193 -12.16 30.79 32.47
N GLY A 194 -13.14 31.14 31.64
CA GLY A 194 -12.95 31.91 30.41
C GLY A 194 -12.64 31.11 29.15
N MET A 195 -12.59 29.77 29.20
CA MET A 195 -12.30 28.91 28.05
C MET A 195 -13.46 27.93 27.77
N PRO A 196 -13.66 27.50 26.51
CA PRO A 196 -14.54 26.39 26.17
C PRO A 196 -14.20 25.11 26.96
N ASP A 197 -15.18 24.58 27.70
CA ASP A 197 -15.02 23.39 28.55
C ASP A 197 -16.38 22.69 28.73
N GLY A 198 -16.42 21.38 28.50
CA GLY A 198 -17.65 20.59 28.40
C GLY A 198 -18.22 20.59 26.99
N ALA A 199 -19.52 20.29 26.86
CA ALA A 199 -20.17 20.15 25.55
C ALA A 199 -20.32 21.50 24.83
N GLY A 200 -20.06 21.51 23.52
CA GLY A 200 -20.24 22.66 22.64
C GLY A 200 -20.00 22.38 21.16
N VAL A 201 -20.08 23.43 20.36
CA VAL A 201 -19.86 23.43 18.91
C VAL A 201 -19.00 24.62 18.53
N LEU A 202 -17.87 24.36 17.85
CA LEU A 202 -17.00 25.35 17.23
C LEU A 202 -17.22 25.35 15.71
N TYR A 203 -17.45 26.52 15.13
CA TYR A 203 -17.44 26.80 13.70
C TYR A 203 -16.20 27.62 13.36
N GLU A 204 -15.51 27.28 12.28
CA GLU A 204 -14.29 27.93 11.78
C GLU A 204 -14.50 28.31 10.31
N TYR A 205 -14.11 29.54 9.96
CA TYR A 205 -14.41 30.19 8.68
C TYR A 205 -13.12 30.64 7.96
N ASP A 206 -13.16 30.72 6.63
CA ASP A 206 -12.07 31.28 5.83
C ASP A 206 -12.06 32.82 5.80
N GLU A 207 -11.05 33.41 5.15
CA GLU A 207 -10.95 34.87 4.94
C GLU A 207 -12.12 35.47 4.13
N ASN A 208 -12.91 34.63 3.44
CA ASN A 208 -14.12 35.06 2.75
C ASN A 208 -15.32 35.17 3.70
N GLY A 209 -15.28 34.51 4.87
CA GLY A 209 -16.38 34.38 5.83
C GLY A 209 -17.16 33.07 5.66
N LYS A 210 -16.56 32.06 5.05
CA LYS A 210 -17.19 30.81 4.61
C LYS A 210 -16.80 29.66 5.53
N LEU A 211 -17.79 28.86 5.95
CA LEU A 211 -17.56 27.72 6.84
C LEU A 211 -16.62 26.71 6.18
N VAL A 212 -15.47 26.45 6.80
CA VAL A 212 -14.49 25.43 6.38
C VAL A 212 -14.46 24.23 7.33
N LYS A 213 -14.82 24.43 8.60
CA LYS A 213 -14.78 23.36 9.61
C LYS A 213 -15.81 23.58 10.73
N LYS A 214 -16.48 22.51 11.15
CA LYS A 214 -17.35 22.44 12.34
C LYS A 214 -16.81 21.34 13.25
N THR A 215 -16.57 21.65 14.52
CA THR A 215 -16.09 20.72 15.55
C THR A 215 -17.15 20.62 16.65
N GLU A 216 -17.68 19.43 16.90
CA GLU A 216 -18.87 19.19 17.74
C GLU A 216 -18.63 18.05 18.72
N GLY A 217 -18.82 18.30 20.02
CA GLY A 217 -18.54 17.33 21.08
C GLY A 217 -18.09 18.02 22.37
N ASN A 218 -17.22 17.37 23.13
CA ASN A 218 -16.65 17.93 24.36
C ASN A 218 -15.34 18.69 24.11
N PHE A 219 -15.14 19.74 24.91
CA PHE A 219 -13.94 20.57 24.94
C PHE A 219 -13.33 20.55 26.36
N PHE A 220 -12.04 20.80 26.45
CA PHE A 220 -11.30 21.02 27.69
C PHE A 220 -10.21 22.05 27.42
N GLU A 221 -10.14 23.11 28.24
CA GLU A 221 -9.19 24.24 28.06
C GLU A 221 -9.15 24.78 26.62
N GLY A 222 -10.33 24.93 25.99
CA GLY A 222 -10.46 25.40 24.61
C GLY A 222 -10.18 24.39 23.50
N ARG A 223 -9.86 23.12 23.84
CA ARG A 223 -9.43 22.10 22.87
C ARG A 223 -10.40 20.92 22.80
N PRO A 224 -10.58 20.27 21.63
CA PRO A 224 -11.32 19.01 21.52
C PRO A 224 -10.82 17.93 22.49
N SER A 225 -11.75 17.29 23.21
CA SER A 225 -11.44 16.31 24.25
C SER A 225 -12.57 15.27 24.37
N GLY A 226 -12.23 14.00 24.60
CA GLY A 226 -13.18 12.89 24.55
C GLY A 226 -13.80 12.70 23.16
N LYS A 227 -14.99 12.11 23.09
CA LYS A 227 -15.70 11.88 21.82
C LYS A 227 -16.07 13.21 21.13
N VAL A 228 -15.50 13.43 19.95
CA VAL A 228 -15.73 14.63 19.12
C VAL A 228 -15.90 14.23 17.65
N THR A 229 -16.76 14.94 16.94
CA THR A 229 -16.90 14.90 15.48
C THR A 229 -16.37 16.19 14.86
N ILE A 230 -15.45 16.09 13.90
CA ILE A 230 -15.02 17.19 13.05
C ILE A 230 -15.61 17.00 11.65
N SER A 231 -16.33 18.00 11.17
CA SER A 231 -16.86 18.09 9.81
C SER A 231 -16.04 19.13 9.02
N ASN A 232 -15.46 18.73 7.89
CA ASN A 232 -14.70 19.62 7.01
C ASN A 232 -15.50 19.94 5.75
N TYR A 233 -15.35 21.16 5.23
CA TYR A 233 -16.12 21.70 4.11
C TYR A 233 -15.18 22.21 2.99
N ASP A 234 -15.64 22.16 1.74
CA ASP A 234 -14.90 22.71 0.59
C ASP A 234 -15.04 24.24 0.46
N SER A 235 -14.33 24.82 -0.51
CA SER A 235 -14.46 26.24 -0.89
C SER A 235 -15.85 26.61 -1.46
N ASN A 236 -16.75 25.64 -1.65
CA ASN A 236 -18.16 25.88 -1.99
C ASN A 236 -19.09 25.86 -0.76
N GLY A 237 -18.61 25.39 0.41
CA GLY A 237 -19.36 25.29 1.66
C GLY A 237 -20.06 23.93 1.84
N LYS A 238 -19.67 22.93 1.05
CA LYS A 238 -20.20 21.57 1.03
C LYS A 238 -19.38 20.67 1.95
N LEU A 239 -20.05 19.82 2.72
CA LEU A 239 -19.41 18.81 3.55
C LEU A 239 -18.62 17.82 2.68
N VAL A 240 -17.29 17.74 2.87
CA VAL A 240 -16.42 16.79 2.16
C VAL A 240 -15.99 15.61 3.01
N SER A 241 -15.90 15.78 4.34
CA SER A 241 -15.57 14.69 5.25
C SER A 241 -16.07 14.91 6.66
N THR A 242 -16.38 13.83 7.37
CA THR A 242 -16.52 13.80 8.84
C THR A 242 -15.49 12.87 9.46
N ILE A 243 -14.98 13.24 10.64
CA ILE A 243 -14.04 12.45 11.45
C ILE A 243 -14.60 12.39 12.87
N THR A 244 -15.10 11.23 13.30
CA THR A 244 -15.60 11.00 14.66
C THR A 244 -14.66 10.07 15.41
N GLY A 245 -14.18 10.48 16.58
CA GLY A 245 -13.29 9.66 17.41
C GLY A 245 -13.03 10.26 18.79
N GLU A 246 -12.14 9.63 19.55
CA GLU A 246 -11.68 10.14 20.85
C GLU A 246 -10.53 11.14 20.68
N TYR A 247 -10.64 12.30 21.32
CA TYR A 247 -9.62 13.34 21.31
C TYR A 247 -8.99 13.53 22.69
N ARG A 248 -7.69 13.85 22.71
CA ARG A 248 -6.91 14.16 23.91
C ARG A 248 -6.02 15.36 23.61
N ASN A 249 -6.13 16.42 24.41
CA ASN A 249 -5.38 17.68 24.26
C ASN A 249 -5.49 18.33 22.85
N GLY A 250 -6.61 18.11 22.15
CA GLY A 250 -6.86 18.58 20.79
C GLY A 250 -6.37 17.66 19.66
N LYS A 251 -5.74 16.51 19.95
CA LYS A 251 -5.37 15.48 18.96
C LYS A 251 -6.31 14.27 19.03
N ILE A 252 -6.69 13.72 17.88
CA ILE A 252 -7.41 12.43 17.81
C ILE A 252 -6.48 11.28 18.21
N TYR A 253 -7.04 10.26 18.87
CA TYR A 253 -6.28 9.13 19.41
C TYR A 253 -7.04 7.80 19.32
N GLY A 254 -6.34 6.73 18.96
CA GLY A 254 -6.93 5.38 18.90
C GLY A 254 -7.82 5.19 17.69
N ASN A 255 -9.04 4.70 17.90
CA ASN A 255 -9.98 4.40 16.82
C ASN A 255 -10.84 5.61 16.45
N ALA A 256 -11.06 5.81 15.14
CA ALA A 256 -11.97 6.80 14.59
C ALA A 256 -12.75 6.25 13.39
N THR A 257 -13.92 6.81 13.14
CA THR A 257 -14.67 6.67 11.89
C THR A 257 -14.42 7.91 11.03
N ILE A 258 -13.98 7.71 9.79
CA ILE A 258 -13.80 8.78 8.81
C ILE A 258 -14.72 8.51 7.62
N ILE A 259 -15.66 9.42 7.36
CA ILE A 259 -16.56 9.33 6.20
C ILE A 259 -16.17 10.46 5.23
N THR A 260 -16.13 10.17 3.94
CA THR A 260 -15.95 11.18 2.87
C THR A 260 -17.17 11.21 1.97
N TYR A 261 -17.44 12.37 1.36
CA TYR A 261 -18.68 12.65 0.64
C TYR A 261 -18.44 13.20 -0.77
N ASP A 262 -19.39 12.97 -1.68
CA ASP A 262 -19.39 13.49 -3.05
C ASP A 262 -19.98 14.90 -3.17
N GLU A 263 -20.06 15.40 -4.40
CA GLU A 263 -20.68 16.67 -4.74
C GLU A 263 -22.20 16.76 -4.44
N ASN A 264 -22.85 15.70 -3.98
CA ASN A 264 -24.26 15.64 -3.59
C ASN A 264 -24.45 15.32 -2.09
N GLY A 265 -23.37 15.28 -1.30
CA GLY A 265 -23.41 14.93 0.13
C GLY A 265 -23.59 13.43 0.39
N LYS A 266 -23.32 12.57 -0.60
CA LYS A 266 -23.44 11.11 -0.52
C LYS A 266 -22.10 10.47 -0.18
N LYS A 267 -22.08 9.44 0.67
CA LYS A 267 -20.83 8.75 1.06
C LYS A 267 -20.09 8.22 -0.18
N ILE A 268 -18.79 8.49 -0.28
CA ILE A 268 -17.88 7.84 -1.26
C ILE A 268 -16.94 6.84 -0.57
N SER A 269 -16.54 7.11 0.68
CA SER A 269 -15.86 6.14 1.53
C SER A 269 -16.27 6.24 3.00
N GLU A 270 -16.10 5.13 3.72
CA GLU A 270 -16.23 5.03 5.16
C GLU A 270 -15.11 4.16 5.71
N TYR A 271 -14.18 4.78 6.43
CA TYR A 271 -13.13 4.12 7.19
C TYR A 271 -13.56 3.97 8.64
N THR A 272 -13.17 2.89 9.30
CA THR A 272 -13.18 2.77 10.76
C THR A 272 -12.00 1.93 11.23
N GLY A 273 -11.20 2.47 12.16
CA GLY A 273 -10.01 1.84 12.69
C GLY A 273 -9.02 2.83 13.29
N GLU A 274 -7.79 2.40 13.47
CA GLU A 274 -6.71 3.15 14.12
C GLU A 274 -6.31 4.37 13.27
N VAL A 275 -6.06 5.52 13.92
CA VAL A 275 -5.66 6.76 13.26
C VAL A 275 -4.47 7.46 13.93
N VAL A 276 -3.64 8.12 13.11
CA VAL A 276 -2.57 9.02 13.53
C VAL A 276 -2.74 10.34 12.80
N ASP A 277 -2.76 11.45 13.56
CA ASP A 277 -2.97 12.83 13.04
C ASP A 277 -4.13 12.93 12.01
N GLY A 278 -5.25 12.27 12.31
CA GLY A 278 -6.47 12.31 11.50
C GLY A 278 -6.49 11.39 10.28
N LYS A 279 -5.47 10.57 10.06
CA LYS A 279 -5.36 9.66 8.89
C LYS A 279 -5.37 8.18 9.31
N PRO A 280 -5.97 7.27 8.52
CA PRO A 280 -5.87 5.83 8.71
C PRO A 280 -4.42 5.36 8.86
N ASN A 281 -4.09 4.75 9.99
CA ASN A 281 -2.72 4.31 10.31
C ASN A 281 -2.79 3.24 11.42
N GLY A 282 -2.32 2.02 11.14
CA GLY A 282 -2.63 0.84 11.94
C GLY A 282 -3.79 0.02 11.35
N LYS A 283 -4.48 -0.76 12.17
CA LYS A 283 -5.54 -1.69 11.73
C LYS A 283 -6.87 -0.98 11.49
N GLY A 284 -7.57 -1.35 10.41
CA GLY A 284 -8.90 -0.83 10.15
C GLY A 284 -9.66 -1.52 9.00
N VAL A 285 -10.83 -0.96 8.72
CA VAL A 285 -11.73 -1.32 7.62
C VAL A 285 -11.98 -0.08 6.78
N LEU A 286 -11.88 -0.19 5.46
CA LEU A 286 -12.28 0.86 4.52
C LEU A 286 -13.35 0.30 3.57
N ILE A 287 -14.51 0.94 3.53
CA ILE A 287 -15.58 0.64 2.58
C ILE A 287 -15.63 1.79 1.56
N THR A 288 -15.79 1.47 0.28
CA THR A 288 -16.04 2.47 -0.79
C THR A 288 -17.40 2.26 -1.42
N TYR A 289 -18.01 3.34 -1.89
CA TYR A 289 -19.39 3.36 -2.40
C TYR A 289 -19.48 3.93 -3.82
N SER A 290 -20.49 3.47 -4.56
CA SER A 290 -20.87 4.00 -5.87
C SER A 290 -21.68 5.29 -5.76
N LYS A 291 -21.87 6.01 -6.88
CA LYS A 291 -22.83 7.13 -6.97
C LYS A 291 -24.27 6.72 -6.58
N ASP A 292 -24.61 5.44 -6.66
CA ASP A 292 -25.91 4.91 -6.20
C ASP A 292 -25.95 4.62 -4.69
N GLY A 293 -24.81 4.53 -4.01
CA GLY A 293 -24.70 4.19 -2.58
C GLY A 293 -24.52 2.70 -2.30
N LYS A 294 -24.43 1.87 -3.35
CA LYS A 294 -24.02 0.46 -3.24
C LYS A 294 -22.53 0.38 -2.91
N VAL A 295 -22.13 -0.58 -2.08
CA VAL A 295 -20.72 -0.87 -1.79
C VAL A 295 -20.02 -1.32 -3.08
N LEU A 296 -18.87 -0.71 -3.39
CA LEU A 296 -17.97 -1.10 -4.48
C LEU A 296 -16.84 -2.01 -3.97
N SER A 297 -16.28 -1.68 -2.81
CA SER A 297 -15.23 -2.50 -2.18
C SER A 297 -15.23 -2.41 -0.67
N LYS A 298 -14.64 -3.42 -0.03
CA LYS A 298 -14.30 -3.45 1.39
C LYS A 298 -12.88 -3.97 1.55
N TYR A 299 -11.98 -3.12 2.01
CA TYR A 299 -10.67 -3.51 2.54
C TYR A 299 -10.76 -3.75 4.05
N THR A 300 -9.99 -4.70 4.57
CA THR A 300 -9.80 -4.95 6.00
C THR A 300 -8.37 -5.42 6.23
N GLY A 301 -7.59 -4.69 7.01
CA GLY A 301 -6.16 -4.93 7.16
C GLY A 301 -5.42 -3.75 7.77
N ASN A 302 -4.14 -3.63 7.44
CA ASN A 302 -3.27 -2.59 7.98
C ASN A 302 -3.18 -1.37 7.03
N PHE A 303 -3.01 -0.19 7.60
CA PHE A 303 -2.94 1.09 6.91
C PHE A 303 -1.70 1.88 7.32
N LYS A 304 -1.23 2.74 6.43
CA LYS A 304 -0.16 3.71 6.67
C LYS A 304 -0.46 4.98 5.90
N ASN A 305 -0.47 6.12 6.61
CA ASN A 305 -0.70 7.45 6.04
C ASN A 305 -1.99 7.60 5.17
N GLY A 306 -3.01 6.78 5.42
CA GLY A 306 -4.27 6.76 4.66
C GLY A 306 -4.40 5.67 3.59
N GLN A 307 -3.35 4.88 3.32
CA GLN A 307 -3.38 3.83 2.29
C GLN A 307 -3.21 2.42 2.90
N PRO A 308 -3.80 1.37 2.28
CA PRO A 308 -3.49 -0.02 2.61
C PRO A 308 -1.99 -0.34 2.49
N GLU A 309 -1.41 -0.94 3.52
CA GLU A 309 0.03 -1.25 3.61
C GLU A 309 0.22 -2.45 4.56
N GLY A 310 0.99 -3.47 4.14
CA GLY A 310 1.11 -4.73 4.86
C GLY A 310 -0.09 -5.66 4.64
N GLU A 311 -0.26 -6.66 5.50
CA GLU A 311 -1.28 -7.69 5.31
C GLU A 311 -2.71 -7.15 5.36
N GLY A 312 -3.57 -7.65 4.45
CA GLY A 312 -5.00 -7.39 4.46
C GLY A 312 -5.79 -8.24 3.47
N LYS A 313 -7.12 -8.05 3.51
CA LYS A 313 -8.08 -8.61 2.55
C LYS A 313 -8.86 -7.48 1.87
N LEU A 314 -8.96 -7.53 0.55
CA LEU A 314 -9.83 -6.67 -0.26
C LEU A 314 -10.93 -7.52 -0.90
N VAL A 315 -12.18 -7.11 -0.71
CA VAL A 315 -13.35 -7.65 -1.42
C VAL A 315 -13.88 -6.58 -2.36
N VAL A 316 -14.12 -6.94 -3.62
CA VAL A 316 -14.71 -6.06 -4.64
C VAL A 316 -16.05 -6.62 -5.07
N TYR A 317 -17.05 -5.75 -5.21
CA TYR A 317 -18.44 -6.12 -5.50
C TYR A 317 -18.85 -5.71 -6.91
N ASP A 318 -19.85 -6.40 -7.47
CA ASP A 318 -20.49 -6.03 -8.73
C ASP A 318 -21.66 -5.06 -8.55
N LYS A 319 -22.27 -4.64 -9.66
CA LYS A 319 -23.41 -3.70 -9.67
C LYS A 319 -24.66 -4.21 -8.94
N ASP A 320 -24.74 -5.52 -8.66
CA ASP A 320 -25.87 -6.17 -8.01
C ASP A 320 -25.54 -6.55 -6.55
N GLY A 321 -24.37 -6.16 -6.05
CA GLY A 321 -23.91 -6.38 -4.67
C GLY A 321 -23.29 -7.75 -4.40
N LYS A 322 -23.03 -8.55 -5.44
CA LYS A 322 -22.33 -9.84 -5.31
C LYS A 322 -20.83 -9.63 -5.29
N ILE A 323 -20.08 -10.56 -4.70
CA ILE A 323 -18.61 -10.54 -4.76
C ILE A 323 -18.18 -10.77 -6.22
N LYS A 324 -17.42 -9.84 -6.77
CA LYS A 324 -16.75 -9.95 -8.07
C LYS A 324 -15.35 -10.57 -7.91
N SER A 325 -14.60 -10.14 -6.91
CA SER A 325 -13.27 -10.68 -6.61
C SER A 325 -12.87 -10.47 -5.15
N GLU A 326 -11.99 -11.34 -4.66
CA GLU A 326 -11.34 -11.22 -3.37
C GLU A 326 -9.81 -11.34 -3.52
N TYR A 327 -9.06 -10.42 -2.92
CA TYR A 327 -7.61 -10.55 -2.74
C TYR A 327 -7.29 -10.69 -1.26
N THR A 328 -6.36 -11.57 -0.89
CA THR A 328 -5.78 -11.67 0.47
C THR A 328 -4.26 -11.81 0.37
N GLY A 329 -3.52 -10.98 1.09
CA GLY A 329 -2.04 -10.95 1.06
C GLY A 329 -1.50 -9.55 1.39
N THR A 330 -0.24 -9.31 1.00
CA THR A 330 0.46 -8.05 1.31
C THR A 330 0.04 -6.90 0.39
N PHE A 331 -0.10 -5.70 0.98
CA PHE A 331 -0.32 -4.44 0.26
C PHE A 331 0.89 -3.51 0.42
N LYS A 332 1.07 -2.62 -0.56
CA LYS A 332 2.06 -1.53 -0.52
C LYS A 332 1.54 -0.32 -1.27
N ASN A 333 1.47 0.84 -0.61
CA ASN A 333 0.86 2.06 -1.16
C ASN A 333 -0.52 1.81 -1.83
N GLY A 334 -1.38 0.99 -1.22
CA GLY A 334 -2.71 0.64 -1.73
C GLY A 334 -2.77 -0.43 -2.84
N LYS A 335 -1.62 -0.96 -3.31
CA LYS A 335 -1.53 -1.97 -4.38
C LYS A 335 -1.17 -3.35 -3.83
N PHE A 336 -1.52 -4.42 -4.55
CA PHE A 336 -1.05 -5.78 -4.26
C PHE A 336 0.47 -5.88 -4.50
N GLU A 337 1.19 -6.48 -3.55
CA GLU A 337 2.65 -6.66 -3.59
C GLU A 337 2.99 -7.97 -2.85
N GLY A 338 4.18 -8.54 -3.03
CA GLY A 338 4.64 -9.68 -2.23
C GLY A 338 3.90 -10.97 -2.58
N LYS A 339 3.43 -11.72 -1.58
CA LYS A 339 2.68 -12.97 -1.80
C LYS A 339 1.18 -12.73 -1.52
N GLY A 340 0.32 -13.38 -2.29
CA GLY A 340 -1.13 -13.31 -2.08
C GLY A 340 -1.94 -14.29 -2.92
N VAL A 341 -3.24 -14.30 -2.64
CA VAL A 341 -4.26 -15.08 -3.37
C VAL A 341 -5.31 -14.10 -3.91
N LEU A 342 -5.57 -14.15 -5.21
CA LEU A 342 -6.64 -13.44 -5.90
C LEU A 342 -7.66 -14.45 -6.44
N VAL A 343 -8.94 -14.28 -6.08
CA VAL A 343 -10.06 -15.10 -6.55
C VAL A 343 -11.05 -14.20 -7.29
N GLU A 344 -11.54 -14.64 -8.44
CA GLU A 344 -12.53 -13.92 -9.25
C GLU A 344 -13.76 -14.80 -9.47
N TYR A 345 -14.94 -14.17 -9.48
CA TYR A 345 -16.24 -14.84 -9.47
C TYR A 345 -17.14 -14.33 -10.61
N ASN A 346 -17.98 -15.20 -11.16
CA ASN A 346 -19.04 -14.79 -12.08
C ASN A 346 -20.30 -14.31 -11.35
N SER A 347 -21.29 -13.82 -12.10
CA SER A 347 -22.57 -13.32 -11.58
C SER A 347 -23.45 -14.38 -10.89
N LYS A 348 -23.05 -15.66 -10.92
CA LYS A 348 -23.67 -16.78 -10.17
C LYS A 348 -22.94 -17.07 -8.85
N GLY A 349 -21.89 -16.31 -8.51
CA GLY A 349 -21.06 -16.52 -7.31
C GLY A 349 -20.10 -17.71 -7.41
N ARG A 350 -19.83 -18.22 -8.62
CA ARG A 350 -18.89 -19.32 -8.85
C ARG A 350 -17.52 -18.76 -9.20
N VAL A 351 -16.47 -19.39 -8.68
CA VAL A 351 -15.07 -19.05 -9.04
C VAL A 351 -14.85 -19.30 -10.53
N ILE A 352 -14.30 -18.30 -11.22
CA ILE A 352 -13.85 -18.37 -12.62
C ILE A 352 -12.34 -18.23 -12.76
N SER A 353 -11.67 -17.59 -11.80
CA SER A 353 -10.21 -17.53 -11.73
C SER A 353 -9.73 -17.62 -10.28
N ARG A 354 -8.63 -18.33 -10.06
CA ARG A 354 -7.88 -18.31 -8.80
C ARG A 354 -6.39 -18.24 -9.10
N TYR A 355 -5.76 -17.12 -8.73
CA TYR A 355 -4.31 -16.97 -8.71
C TYR A 355 -3.79 -17.06 -7.27
N GLU A 356 -2.69 -17.77 -7.08
CA GLU A 356 -1.94 -17.86 -5.83
C GLU A 356 -0.46 -17.77 -6.16
N GLY A 357 0.23 -16.75 -5.66
CA GLY A 357 1.59 -16.46 -6.10
C GLY A 357 2.08 -15.07 -5.73
N SER A 358 2.86 -14.49 -6.63
CA SER A 358 3.66 -13.29 -6.42
C SER A 358 3.05 -12.07 -7.12
N PHE A 359 3.06 -10.93 -6.44
CA PHE A 359 2.47 -9.68 -6.92
C PHE A 359 3.48 -8.52 -6.84
N LYS A 360 3.34 -7.59 -7.78
CA LYS A 360 4.13 -6.37 -7.84
C LYS A 360 3.31 -5.24 -8.44
N ASN A 361 3.24 -4.09 -7.78
CA ASN A 361 2.50 -2.91 -8.25
C ASN A 361 0.98 -3.14 -8.56
N GLY A 362 0.39 -4.23 -8.08
CA GLY A 362 -0.99 -4.66 -8.35
C GLY A 362 -1.14 -5.82 -9.34
N GLU A 363 -0.07 -6.21 -10.04
CA GLU A 363 -0.09 -7.23 -11.11
C GLU A 363 0.58 -8.54 -10.67
N LYS A 364 0.24 -9.65 -11.35
CA LYS A 364 0.89 -10.97 -11.16
C LYS A 364 2.32 -10.87 -11.74
N ASP A 365 3.35 -11.04 -10.91
CA ASP A 365 4.76 -10.84 -11.30
C ASP A 365 5.66 -11.73 -10.43
N GLY A 366 6.51 -12.54 -11.06
CA GLY A 366 7.23 -13.65 -10.41
C GLY A 366 6.42 -14.95 -10.36
N GLU A 367 6.87 -15.93 -9.57
CA GLU A 367 6.25 -17.27 -9.53
C GLU A 367 4.82 -17.27 -8.99
N GLY A 368 3.94 -18.05 -9.62
CA GLY A 368 2.60 -18.34 -9.11
C GLY A 368 1.90 -19.51 -9.81
N THR A 369 0.70 -19.82 -9.32
CA THR A 369 -0.25 -20.76 -9.94
C THR A 369 -1.55 -20.03 -10.27
N LEU A 370 -2.02 -20.21 -11.50
CA LEU A 370 -3.30 -19.71 -12.00
C LEU A 370 -4.18 -20.90 -12.37
N SER A 371 -5.35 -21.01 -11.73
CA SER A 371 -6.42 -21.94 -12.12
C SER A 371 -7.58 -21.15 -12.74
N GLU A 372 -8.04 -21.57 -13.92
CA GLU A 372 -9.14 -20.95 -14.66
C GLU A 372 -10.29 -21.94 -14.79
N TYR A 373 -11.52 -21.47 -14.63
CA TYR A 373 -12.72 -22.29 -14.54
C TYR A 373 -13.82 -21.78 -15.48
N ASP A 374 -14.74 -22.67 -15.88
CA ASP A 374 -15.93 -22.30 -16.63
C ASP A 374 -17.04 -21.69 -15.75
N ASP A 375 -18.14 -21.30 -16.39
CA ASP A 375 -19.32 -20.71 -15.74
C ASP A 375 -20.05 -21.66 -14.75
N ASN A 376 -19.64 -22.93 -14.71
CA ASN A 376 -20.10 -23.97 -13.79
C ASN A 376 -19.09 -24.28 -12.68
N GLY A 377 -17.95 -23.58 -12.63
CA GLY A 377 -16.88 -23.80 -11.65
C GLY A 377 -15.98 -24.99 -11.98
N LYS A 378 -15.99 -25.46 -13.23
CA LYS A 378 -15.19 -26.60 -13.68
C LYS A 378 -13.85 -26.13 -14.23
N LEU A 379 -12.76 -26.75 -13.77
CA LEU A 379 -11.40 -26.40 -14.17
C LEU A 379 -11.23 -26.55 -15.69
N ARG A 380 -10.86 -25.46 -16.37
CA ARG A 380 -10.55 -25.37 -17.80
C ARG A 380 -9.05 -25.30 -18.06
N SER A 381 -8.31 -24.63 -17.19
CA SER A 381 -6.86 -24.47 -17.28
C SER A 381 -6.22 -24.44 -15.91
N LYS A 382 -4.99 -24.95 -15.81
CA LYS A 382 -4.09 -24.70 -14.68
C LYS A 382 -2.69 -24.42 -15.20
N TYR A 383 -2.14 -23.27 -14.84
CA TYR A 383 -0.75 -22.88 -15.09
C TYR A 383 0.01 -22.77 -13.78
N THR A 384 1.25 -23.26 -13.72
CA THR A 384 2.20 -23.02 -12.62
C THR A 384 3.56 -22.63 -13.19
N GLY A 385 4.05 -21.45 -12.84
CA GLY A 385 5.30 -20.89 -13.34
C GLY A 385 5.41 -19.38 -13.19
N ASP A 386 6.27 -18.76 -13.99
CA ASP A 386 6.57 -17.33 -13.86
C ASP A 386 5.48 -16.46 -14.50
N PHE A 387 5.29 -15.28 -13.93
CA PHE A 387 4.47 -14.22 -14.46
C PHE A 387 5.30 -12.95 -14.65
N ARG A 388 4.93 -12.13 -15.63
CA ARG A 388 5.47 -10.78 -15.81
C ARG A 388 4.34 -9.87 -16.28
N GLY A 389 4.11 -8.75 -15.58
CA GLY A 389 3.07 -7.78 -15.94
C GLY A 389 1.68 -8.40 -16.12
N GLY A 390 1.28 -9.31 -15.22
CA GLY A 390 0.01 -10.04 -15.27
C GLY A 390 -0.03 -11.27 -16.18
N ARG A 391 0.89 -11.39 -17.16
CA ARG A 391 0.91 -12.44 -18.20
C ARG A 391 1.78 -13.64 -17.80
N ARG A 392 1.50 -14.83 -18.31
CA ARG A 392 2.39 -16.00 -18.19
C ARG A 392 3.67 -15.75 -18.98
N HIS A 393 4.81 -15.99 -18.35
CA HIS A 393 6.15 -15.70 -18.87
C HIS A 393 7.14 -16.77 -18.38
N GLY A 394 8.40 -16.74 -18.83
CA GLY A 394 9.47 -17.57 -18.25
C GLY A 394 9.22 -19.08 -18.35
N GLN A 395 9.55 -19.85 -17.31
CA GLN A 395 9.36 -21.30 -17.28
C GLN A 395 8.03 -21.69 -16.66
N GLY A 396 7.18 -22.35 -17.46
CA GLY A 396 5.82 -22.72 -17.09
C GLY A 396 5.49 -24.20 -17.21
N SER A 397 4.39 -24.58 -16.56
CA SER A 397 3.69 -25.85 -16.72
C SER A 397 2.20 -25.55 -16.89
N LEU A 398 1.64 -25.82 -18.07
CA LEU A 398 0.22 -25.58 -18.40
C LEU A 398 -0.51 -26.89 -18.63
N PHE A 399 -1.72 -26.99 -18.06
CA PHE A 399 -2.68 -28.07 -18.23
C PHE A 399 -4.00 -27.47 -18.75
N VAL A 400 -4.62 -28.11 -19.73
CA VAL A 400 -5.87 -27.66 -20.37
C VAL A 400 -6.85 -28.82 -20.45
N TYR A 401 -8.07 -28.57 -19.98
CA TYR A 401 -9.12 -29.56 -19.81
C TYR A 401 -10.33 -29.25 -20.71
N ASP A 402 -11.04 -30.29 -21.13
CA ASP A 402 -12.30 -30.15 -21.87
C ASP A 402 -13.51 -29.89 -20.94
N GLU A 403 -14.70 -29.82 -21.53
CA GLU A 403 -15.97 -29.63 -20.80
C GLU A 403 -16.36 -30.86 -19.95
N LYS A 404 -15.76 -32.02 -20.19
CA LYS A 404 -15.90 -33.22 -19.35
C LYS A 404 -14.89 -33.24 -18.20
N GLY A 405 -13.84 -32.42 -18.25
CA GLY A 405 -12.76 -32.37 -17.26
C GLY A 405 -11.60 -33.31 -17.59
N VAL A 406 -11.58 -33.85 -18.81
CA VAL A 406 -10.51 -34.67 -19.34
C VAL A 406 -9.35 -33.75 -19.72
N LEU A 407 -8.12 -34.10 -19.32
CA LEU A 407 -6.92 -33.40 -19.76
C LEU A 407 -6.73 -33.64 -21.27
N ILE A 408 -6.82 -32.59 -22.09
CA ILE A 408 -6.70 -32.67 -23.56
C ILE A 408 -5.38 -32.12 -24.10
N LYS A 409 -4.76 -31.18 -23.38
CA LYS A 409 -3.44 -30.63 -23.72
C LYS A 409 -2.65 -30.31 -22.45
N LYS A 410 -1.35 -30.56 -22.49
CA LYS A 410 -0.39 -30.16 -21.46
C LYS A 410 0.87 -29.63 -22.14
N TYR A 411 1.48 -28.59 -21.59
CA TYR A 411 2.76 -28.04 -22.09
C TYR A 411 3.71 -27.72 -20.93
N LEU A 412 4.98 -28.12 -21.10
CA LEU A 412 6.06 -28.00 -20.12
C LEU A 412 7.26 -27.32 -20.79
N GLY A 413 7.35 -25.99 -20.70
CA GLY A 413 8.38 -25.24 -21.42
C GLY A 413 8.32 -23.74 -21.15
N THR A 414 8.69 -22.94 -22.15
CA THR A 414 8.87 -21.50 -22.02
C THR A 414 7.62 -20.73 -22.44
N PHE A 415 7.38 -19.57 -21.82
CA PHE A 415 6.27 -18.68 -22.10
C PHE A 415 6.77 -17.27 -22.36
N THR A 416 6.11 -16.56 -23.26
CA THR A 416 6.27 -15.12 -23.45
C THR A 416 4.90 -14.56 -23.77
N ASP A 417 4.44 -13.66 -22.91
CA ASP A 417 3.17 -12.95 -23.05
C ASP A 417 2.01 -13.88 -23.40
N ASP A 418 1.79 -14.85 -22.51
CA ASP A 418 0.77 -15.89 -22.57
C ASP A 418 0.88 -16.92 -23.70
N LYS A 419 1.83 -16.75 -24.63
CA LYS A 419 2.13 -17.71 -25.69
C LYS A 419 3.14 -18.77 -25.22
N MET A 420 2.84 -20.04 -25.48
CA MET A 420 3.80 -21.14 -25.36
C MET A 420 4.84 -20.98 -26.47
N THR A 421 6.12 -20.86 -26.12
CA THR A 421 7.19 -20.48 -27.06
C THR A 421 8.52 -21.14 -26.71
N GLY A 422 9.47 -21.15 -27.64
CA GLY A 422 10.80 -21.72 -27.43
C GLY A 422 10.76 -23.21 -27.09
N GLU A 423 11.78 -23.66 -26.36
CA GLU A 423 11.99 -25.09 -26.07
C GLU A 423 11.04 -25.61 -24.97
N GLY A 424 10.34 -26.71 -25.26
CA GLY A 424 9.37 -27.32 -24.36
C GLY A 424 8.90 -28.72 -24.76
N VAL A 425 8.05 -29.30 -23.89
CA VAL A 425 7.37 -30.58 -24.14
C VAL A 425 5.86 -30.36 -24.23
N LEU A 426 5.27 -30.65 -25.38
CA LEU A 426 3.83 -30.59 -25.64
C LEU A 426 3.24 -32.00 -25.63
N PHE A 427 2.12 -32.19 -24.94
CA PHE A 427 1.36 -33.43 -24.87
C PHE A 427 -0.07 -33.16 -25.36
N VAL A 428 -0.58 -34.02 -26.23
CA VAL A 428 -1.95 -33.96 -26.74
C VAL A 428 -2.63 -35.28 -26.43
N TYR A 429 -3.86 -35.21 -25.91
CA TYR A 429 -4.64 -36.36 -25.47
C TYR A 429 -5.98 -36.40 -26.23
N ASP A 430 -6.60 -37.58 -26.28
CA ASP A 430 -7.94 -37.74 -26.85
C ASP A 430 -9.06 -37.38 -25.85
N LYS A 431 -10.30 -37.48 -26.33
CA LYS A 431 -11.53 -37.25 -25.54
C LYS A 431 -11.73 -38.21 -24.35
N ASP A 432 -10.94 -39.26 -24.24
CA ASP A 432 -10.98 -40.26 -23.17
C ASP A 432 -9.73 -40.18 -22.26
N GLY A 433 -8.87 -39.18 -22.48
CA GLY A 433 -7.68 -38.88 -21.67
C GLY A 433 -6.44 -39.67 -22.04
N LYS A 434 -6.43 -40.39 -23.16
CA LYS A 434 -5.26 -41.16 -23.63
C LYS A 434 -4.29 -40.27 -24.40
N LEU A 435 -3.00 -40.44 -24.17
CA LEU A 435 -1.96 -39.70 -24.89
C LEU A 435 -1.98 -40.08 -26.37
N VAL A 436 -2.24 -39.12 -27.26
CA VAL A 436 -2.23 -39.28 -28.73
C VAL A 436 -0.86 -38.93 -29.28
N SER A 437 -0.26 -37.83 -28.80
CA SER A 437 1.08 -37.43 -29.22
C SER A 437 1.83 -36.65 -28.14
N LYS A 438 3.15 -36.69 -28.25
CA LYS A 438 4.10 -35.98 -27.39
C LYS A 438 5.22 -35.41 -28.25
N TYR A 439 5.41 -34.10 -28.22
CA TYR A 439 6.45 -33.38 -28.96
C TYR A 439 7.46 -32.77 -27.99
N LEU A 440 8.76 -32.98 -28.25
CA LEU A 440 9.89 -32.39 -27.52
C LEU A 440 10.67 -31.49 -28.48
N GLY A 441 10.69 -30.18 -28.25
CA GLY A 441 11.45 -29.25 -29.08
C GLY A 441 10.89 -27.84 -29.08
N GLN A 442 11.11 -27.14 -30.19
CA GLN A 442 10.76 -25.73 -30.34
C GLN A 442 9.27 -25.56 -30.64
N VAL A 443 8.66 -24.58 -29.99
CA VAL A 443 7.24 -24.26 -30.10
C VAL A 443 7.10 -22.78 -30.38
N VAL A 444 6.12 -22.41 -31.21
CA VAL A 444 5.71 -21.02 -31.44
C VAL A 444 4.18 -20.99 -31.31
N ASP A 445 3.65 -20.11 -30.46
CA ASP A 445 2.21 -19.98 -30.16
C ASP A 445 1.49 -21.32 -29.81
N GLY A 446 2.21 -22.27 -29.21
CA GLY A 446 1.68 -23.60 -28.87
C GLY A 446 1.68 -24.62 -30.02
N VAL A 447 2.33 -24.30 -31.14
CA VAL A 447 2.46 -25.13 -32.35
C VAL A 447 3.93 -25.59 -32.51
N PRO A 448 4.20 -26.88 -32.78
CA PRO A 448 5.56 -27.36 -33.09
C PRO A 448 6.18 -26.64 -34.30
N SER A 449 7.42 -26.18 -34.13
CA SER A 449 8.20 -25.44 -35.13
C SER A 449 9.69 -25.74 -34.93
N GLY A 450 10.56 -25.37 -35.87
CA GLY A 450 12.00 -25.57 -35.72
C GLY A 450 12.39 -27.03 -35.43
N GLU A 451 13.34 -27.27 -34.54
CA GLU A 451 13.94 -28.60 -34.35
C GLU A 451 13.36 -29.36 -33.16
N GLY A 452 12.91 -30.60 -33.39
CA GLY A 452 12.37 -31.43 -32.31
C GLY A 452 12.09 -32.89 -32.67
N THR A 453 11.45 -33.58 -31.73
CA THR A 453 11.01 -34.98 -31.85
C THR A 453 9.52 -35.11 -31.53
N LEU A 454 8.74 -35.64 -32.46
CA LEU A 454 7.33 -36.01 -32.27
C LEU A 454 7.22 -37.52 -32.05
N PHE A 455 6.50 -37.92 -31.01
CA PHE A 455 6.05 -39.29 -30.76
C PHE A 455 4.53 -39.35 -30.98
N VAL A 456 4.04 -40.37 -31.68
CA VAL A 456 2.61 -40.61 -31.93
C VAL A 456 2.21 -42.00 -31.43
N TYR A 457 1.06 -42.10 -30.78
CA TYR A 457 0.58 -43.29 -30.10
C TYR A 457 -0.77 -43.77 -30.65
N ASP A 458 -1.05 -45.07 -30.53
CA ASP A 458 -2.36 -45.65 -30.86
C ASP A 458 -3.39 -45.47 -29.71
N LYS A 459 -4.65 -45.86 -29.98
CA LYS A 459 -5.76 -45.88 -29.02
C LYS A 459 -5.55 -46.79 -27.79
N ASN A 460 -4.47 -47.57 -27.75
CA ASN A 460 -4.09 -48.46 -26.66
C ASN A 460 -2.89 -47.91 -25.86
N GLY A 461 -2.22 -46.87 -26.35
CA GLY A 461 -1.00 -46.28 -25.77
C GLY A 461 0.31 -46.81 -26.36
N ASN A 462 0.27 -47.65 -27.39
CA ASN A 462 1.48 -48.14 -28.07
C ASN A 462 2.08 -47.01 -28.92
N LEU A 463 3.41 -46.86 -28.90
CA LEU A 463 4.10 -45.97 -29.84
C LEU A 463 3.98 -46.54 -31.26
N VAL A 464 3.39 -45.78 -32.20
CA VAL A 464 3.27 -46.18 -33.62
C VAL A 464 4.30 -45.49 -34.51
N SER A 465 4.68 -44.26 -34.19
CA SER A 465 5.76 -43.58 -34.90
C SER A 465 6.51 -42.58 -34.02
N LYS A 466 7.76 -42.33 -34.41
CA LYS A 466 8.61 -41.25 -33.92
C LYS A 466 9.17 -40.52 -35.13
N TYR A 467 9.09 -39.19 -35.16
CA TYR A 467 9.84 -38.35 -36.10
C TYR A 467 10.83 -37.50 -35.33
N THR A 468 12.05 -37.33 -35.86
CA THR A 468 13.06 -36.40 -35.34
C THR A 468 13.63 -35.57 -36.49
N GLY A 469 13.53 -34.25 -36.39
CA GLY A 469 13.94 -33.32 -37.45
C GLY A 469 13.21 -31.98 -37.35
N GLN A 470 13.06 -31.33 -38.50
CA GLN A 470 12.50 -29.98 -38.61
C GLN A 470 10.96 -29.98 -38.66
N PHE A 471 10.38 -28.88 -38.18
CA PHE A 471 8.94 -28.64 -38.13
C PHE A 471 8.61 -27.23 -38.63
N ARG A 472 7.47 -27.09 -39.27
CA ARG A 472 6.83 -25.78 -39.52
C ARG A 472 5.33 -25.95 -39.44
N ASP A 473 4.65 -24.98 -38.82
CA ASP A 473 3.19 -24.94 -38.69
C ASP A 473 2.58 -26.23 -38.10
N GLY A 474 3.31 -26.88 -37.19
CA GLY A 474 2.92 -28.10 -36.48
C GLY A 474 3.19 -29.40 -37.26
N ARG A 475 3.78 -29.31 -38.46
CA ARG A 475 3.98 -30.44 -39.37
C ARG A 475 5.47 -30.71 -39.62
N MET A 476 5.79 -31.96 -39.96
CA MET A 476 7.13 -32.39 -40.37
C MET A 476 7.57 -31.59 -41.60
N HIS A 477 8.77 -31.01 -41.55
CA HIS A 477 9.33 -30.18 -42.61
C HIS A 477 10.86 -30.35 -42.70
N GLY A 478 11.50 -29.81 -43.75
CA GLY A 478 12.95 -29.82 -43.89
C GLY A 478 13.57 -31.22 -43.81
N ASN A 479 14.75 -31.35 -43.20
CA ASN A 479 15.41 -32.64 -43.03
C ASN A 479 14.90 -33.35 -41.76
N GLY A 480 14.62 -34.66 -41.86
CA GLY A 480 14.25 -35.45 -40.68
C GLY A 480 14.18 -36.97 -40.91
N THR A 481 14.20 -37.71 -39.80
CA THR A 481 14.07 -39.18 -39.75
C THR A 481 12.72 -39.59 -39.16
N LEU A 482 11.92 -40.34 -39.92
CA LEU A 482 10.73 -41.05 -39.43
C LEU A 482 11.10 -42.48 -39.04
N PHE A 483 10.61 -42.93 -37.90
CA PHE A 483 10.67 -44.28 -37.36
C PHE A 483 9.23 -44.78 -37.23
N THR A 484 8.93 -46.01 -37.68
CA THR A 484 7.61 -46.64 -37.51
C THR A 484 7.74 -47.94 -36.70
N TYR A 485 6.69 -48.28 -35.94
CA TYR A 485 6.70 -49.40 -35.00
C TYR A 485 5.48 -50.31 -35.19
N ASP A 486 5.63 -51.60 -34.88
CA ASP A 486 4.50 -52.54 -34.85
C ASP A 486 3.69 -52.43 -33.54
N ALA A 487 2.56 -53.14 -33.47
CA ALA A 487 1.70 -53.19 -32.28
C ALA A 487 2.34 -53.90 -31.06
N LYS A 488 3.60 -54.34 -31.15
CA LYS A 488 4.40 -54.89 -30.05
C LYS A 488 5.56 -53.95 -29.66
N GLY A 489 5.71 -52.81 -30.33
CA GLY A 489 6.79 -51.83 -30.12
C GLY A 489 8.10 -52.14 -30.85
N ASN A 490 8.14 -53.11 -31.76
CA ASN A 490 9.32 -53.39 -32.59
C ASN A 490 9.46 -52.32 -33.69
N LEU A 491 10.69 -51.89 -33.98
CA LEU A 491 10.96 -50.96 -35.10
C LEU A 491 10.72 -51.68 -36.45
N VAL A 492 9.79 -51.17 -37.25
CA VAL A 492 9.40 -51.71 -38.57
C VAL A 492 10.14 -51.00 -39.71
N SER A 493 10.19 -49.67 -39.68
CA SER A 493 10.95 -48.89 -40.68
C SER A 493 11.66 -47.69 -40.07
N ARG A 494 12.70 -47.22 -40.76
CA ARG A 494 13.41 -45.98 -40.46
C ARG A 494 13.80 -45.31 -41.77
N VAL A 495 13.27 -44.11 -42.02
CA VAL A 495 13.40 -43.38 -43.28
C VAL A 495 13.96 -41.99 -42.99
N TYR A 496 15.04 -41.59 -43.67
CA TYR A 496 15.63 -40.25 -43.58
C TYR A 496 15.46 -39.51 -44.91
N GLY A 497 15.03 -38.26 -44.86
CA GLY A 497 14.77 -37.51 -46.09
C GLY A 497 14.27 -36.09 -45.89
N SER A 498 13.74 -35.53 -46.96
CA SER A 498 13.17 -34.19 -47.02
C SER A 498 11.65 -34.24 -46.84
N TRP A 499 11.10 -33.29 -46.08
CA TRP A 499 9.69 -33.24 -45.70
C TRP A 499 9.07 -31.88 -46.03
N ALA A 500 7.83 -31.86 -46.52
CA ALA A 500 7.10 -30.65 -46.85
C ALA A 500 5.69 -30.71 -46.29
N SER A 501 5.36 -29.80 -45.35
CA SER A 501 3.99 -29.65 -44.82
C SER A 501 3.37 -30.96 -44.29
N GLY A 502 4.19 -31.86 -43.74
CA GLY A 502 3.79 -33.18 -43.24
C GLY A 502 4.10 -34.34 -44.18
N ASP A 503 4.25 -34.09 -45.48
CA ASP A 503 4.45 -35.11 -46.50
C ASP A 503 5.94 -35.41 -46.73
N PHE A 504 6.25 -36.65 -47.08
CA PHE A 504 7.60 -37.10 -47.45
C PHE A 504 7.86 -36.75 -48.93
N VAL A 505 8.91 -35.99 -49.20
CA VAL A 505 9.22 -35.49 -50.56
C VAL A 505 10.21 -36.41 -51.27
N GLU A 506 11.30 -36.77 -50.60
CA GLU A 506 12.40 -37.56 -51.16
C GLU A 506 13.16 -38.31 -50.05
N GLU A 507 13.57 -39.56 -50.31
CA GLU A 507 14.61 -40.18 -49.46
C GLU A 507 15.95 -39.53 -49.83
N LYS A 508 16.58 -38.90 -48.83
CA LYS A 508 17.95 -38.44 -48.97
C LYS A 508 18.88 -39.64 -48.79
N SER A 509 18.93 -40.46 -49.84
CA SER A 509 20.01 -41.43 -50.01
C SER A 509 21.35 -40.72 -49.87
N ALA A 510 22.25 -41.32 -49.09
CA ALA A 510 23.45 -40.62 -48.64
C ALA A 510 24.50 -40.56 -49.76
N SER A 511 24.41 -39.53 -50.61
CA SER A 511 25.53 -38.98 -51.36
C SER A 511 26.41 -38.18 -50.38
N SER A 512 27.53 -38.69 -49.87
CA SER A 512 28.19 -39.97 -50.21
C SER A 512 28.71 -40.70 -48.97
N GLY A 513 27.95 -41.70 -48.51
CA GLY A 513 28.39 -42.70 -47.53
C GLY A 513 27.57 -42.77 -46.24
N ASP A 514 27.63 -43.93 -45.56
CA ASP A 514 26.92 -44.22 -44.30
C ASP A 514 27.45 -43.47 -43.06
N GLY A 515 28.36 -42.52 -43.25
CA GLY A 515 29.05 -41.79 -42.18
C GLY A 515 28.24 -40.63 -41.61
N ASP A 516 28.77 -40.03 -40.55
CA ASP A 516 28.21 -38.81 -39.97
C ASP A 516 28.31 -37.63 -40.96
N THR A 517 27.31 -36.75 -40.97
CA THR A 517 27.26 -35.56 -41.83
C THR A 517 27.42 -34.27 -41.03
N TYR A 518 28.03 -33.26 -41.64
CA TYR A 518 28.15 -31.92 -41.10
C TYR A 518 27.77 -30.86 -42.13
N THR A 519 26.98 -29.88 -41.73
CA THR A 519 26.58 -28.72 -42.52
C THR A 519 26.74 -27.47 -41.66
N GLY A 520 27.74 -26.64 -41.96
CA GLY A 520 28.09 -25.47 -41.17
C GLY A 520 29.37 -24.81 -41.66
N GLU A 521 29.90 -23.88 -40.85
CA GLU A 521 31.11 -23.14 -41.16
C GLU A 521 32.39 -23.99 -41.00
N TRP A 522 33.42 -23.65 -41.78
CA TRP A 522 34.71 -24.32 -41.74
C TRP A 522 35.85 -23.31 -41.63
N LEU A 523 36.81 -23.57 -40.74
CA LEU A 523 38.02 -22.78 -40.59
C LEU A 523 39.24 -23.72 -40.61
N ASN A 524 40.19 -23.46 -41.51
CA ASN A 524 41.43 -24.25 -41.65
C ASN A 524 41.21 -25.77 -41.77
N GLY A 525 40.17 -26.18 -42.51
CA GLY A 525 39.81 -27.59 -42.70
C GLY A 525 39.10 -28.26 -41.52
N LYS A 526 38.75 -27.49 -40.48
CA LYS A 526 38.04 -27.95 -39.29
C LYS A 526 36.65 -27.32 -39.17
N LYS A 527 35.72 -28.00 -38.51
CA LYS A 527 34.40 -27.42 -38.20
C LYS A 527 34.59 -26.21 -37.28
N HIS A 528 33.93 -25.11 -37.60
CA HIS A 528 33.98 -23.86 -36.84
C HIS A 528 32.60 -23.17 -36.88
N GLY A 529 32.46 -21.99 -36.26
CA GLY A 529 31.25 -21.17 -36.36
C GLY A 529 29.97 -21.94 -35.97
N PHE A 530 28.84 -21.65 -36.59
CA PHE A 530 27.60 -22.39 -36.37
C PHE A 530 27.46 -23.59 -37.32
N GLY A 531 26.91 -24.71 -36.86
CA GLY A 531 26.65 -25.86 -37.72
C GLY A 531 25.75 -26.95 -37.15
N GLU A 532 25.24 -27.76 -38.07
CA GLU A 532 24.48 -28.99 -37.84
C GLU A 532 25.39 -30.21 -38.01
N TYR A 533 25.34 -31.16 -37.08
CA TYR A 533 26.04 -32.45 -37.15
C TYR A 533 25.04 -33.58 -36.89
N THR A 534 24.87 -34.49 -37.87
CA THR A 534 23.94 -35.63 -37.77
C THR A 534 24.74 -36.94 -37.83
N TRP A 535 24.50 -37.83 -36.87
CA TRP A 535 25.21 -39.11 -36.81
C TRP A 535 24.61 -40.12 -37.79
N GLY A 536 25.47 -40.76 -38.60
CA GLY A 536 25.12 -41.53 -39.80
C GLY A 536 24.79 -43.01 -39.55
N ARG A 537 24.43 -43.73 -40.62
CA ARG A 537 23.96 -45.14 -40.58
C ARG A 537 24.96 -46.11 -39.92
N LYS A 538 26.28 -45.87 -40.02
CA LYS A 538 27.33 -46.68 -39.36
C LYS A 538 27.60 -46.30 -37.89
N SER A 539 27.05 -45.18 -37.40
CA SER A 539 27.25 -44.75 -36.02
C SER A 539 26.32 -45.46 -35.06
N ARG A 540 26.82 -45.83 -33.86
CA ARG A 540 25.97 -46.26 -32.73
C ARG A 540 24.98 -45.17 -32.27
N TRP A 541 25.17 -43.94 -32.76
CA TRP A 541 24.31 -42.78 -32.54
C TRP A 541 23.42 -42.45 -33.75
N PHE A 542 23.25 -43.35 -34.73
CA PHE A 542 22.47 -43.09 -35.93
C PHE A 542 21.07 -42.49 -35.63
N GLY A 543 20.84 -41.26 -36.08
CA GLY A 543 19.63 -40.48 -35.83
C GLY A 543 19.71 -39.51 -34.65
N ALA A 544 20.87 -39.39 -33.99
CA ALA A 544 21.20 -38.26 -33.15
C ALA A 544 21.51 -37.02 -34.01
N LYS A 545 21.29 -35.83 -33.45
CA LYS A 545 21.51 -34.54 -34.12
C LYS A 545 22.06 -33.51 -33.12
N TYR A 546 23.11 -32.78 -33.50
CA TYR A 546 23.62 -31.63 -32.77
C TYR A 546 23.51 -30.38 -33.66
N ILE A 547 23.12 -29.25 -33.09
CA ILE A 547 23.01 -27.96 -33.78
C ILE A 547 23.54 -26.89 -32.82
N GLY A 548 24.59 -26.17 -33.20
CA GLY A 548 25.23 -25.20 -32.32
C GLY A 548 26.62 -24.81 -32.80
N TYR A 549 27.40 -24.20 -31.93
CA TYR A 549 28.73 -23.70 -32.29
C TYR A 549 29.82 -24.77 -32.24
N PHE A 550 30.74 -24.70 -33.20
CA PHE A 550 31.95 -25.49 -33.27
C PHE A 550 33.20 -24.61 -33.14
N GLU A 551 34.20 -25.13 -32.45
CA GLU A 551 35.52 -24.53 -32.33
C GLU A 551 36.57 -25.63 -32.61
N TYR A 552 37.16 -25.59 -33.81
CA TYR A 552 38.19 -26.52 -34.27
C TYR A 552 37.81 -28.00 -34.09
N ASP A 553 36.71 -28.38 -34.74
CA ASP A 553 36.02 -29.69 -34.72
C ASP A 553 35.18 -30.02 -33.48
N LYS A 554 35.35 -29.29 -32.37
CA LYS A 554 34.67 -29.58 -31.09
C LYS A 554 33.43 -28.72 -30.87
N LYS A 555 32.42 -29.24 -30.18
CA LYS A 555 31.25 -28.44 -29.74
C LYS A 555 31.67 -27.40 -28.71
N SER A 556 31.12 -26.19 -28.84
CA SER A 556 31.43 -25.00 -28.07
C SER A 556 30.17 -24.14 -27.86
N ASN A 557 30.25 -23.15 -26.97
CA ASN A 557 29.22 -22.13 -26.72
C ASN A 557 27.79 -22.73 -26.63
N GLN A 558 26.76 -22.07 -27.15
CA GLN A 558 25.39 -22.58 -27.07
C GLN A 558 25.09 -23.61 -28.16
N GLY A 559 24.31 -24.64 -27.83
CA GLY A 559 23.81 -25.60 -28.79
C GLY A 559 22.65 -26.45 -28.27
N SER A 560 22.08 -27.25 -29.17
CA SER A 560 21.14 -28.30 -28.84
C SER A 560 21.64 -29.66 -29.32
N LEU A 561 21.36 -30.68 -28.53
CA LEU A 561 21.65 -32.08 -28.83
C LEU A 561 20.35 -32.89 -28.68
N ILE A 562 19.95 -33.59 -29.74
CA ILE A 562 18.85 -34.56 -29.74
C ILE A 562 19.46 -35.97 -29.84
N LEU A 563 19.12 -36.85 -28.90
CA LEU A 563 19.60 -38.25 -28.87
C LEU A 563 18.70 -39.21 -29.68
N PRO A 564 19.17 -40.43 -30.02
CA PRO A 564 18.36 -41.42 -30.74
C PRO A 564 17.16 -41.93 -29.92
N SER A 565 17.21 -41.82 -28.59
CA SER A 565 16.05 -41.97 -27.69
C SER A 565 14.97 -40.92 -28.00
N GLY A 566 15.39 -39.67 -28.25
CA GLY A 566 14.54 -38.48 -28.41
C GLY A 566 14.64 -37.52 -27.22
N ASP A 567 15.48 -37.81 -26.23
CA ASP A 567 15.84 -36.84 -25.20
C ASP A 567 16.61 -35.68 -25.87
N LYS A 568 16.39 -34.46 -25.39
CA LYS A 568 16.97 -33.23 -25.96
C LYS A 568 17.65 -32.41 -24.87
N TYR A 569 18.92 -32.08 -25.06
CA TYR A 569 19.60 -31.03 -24.30
C TYR A 569 19.60 -29.72 -25.10
N VAL A 570 19.49 -28.59 -24.39
CA VAL A 570 19.69 -27.24 -24.91
C VAL A 570 20.49 -26.45 -23.88
N GLY A 571 21.63 -25.89 -24.25
CA GLY A 571 22.48 -25.14 -23.35
C GLY A 571 23.94 -25.11 -23.79
N GLY A 572 24.83 -24.84 -22.85
CA GLY A 572 26.25 -24.66 -23.14
C GLY A 572 27.05 -25.94 -23.41
N PHE A 573 28.10 -25.79 -24.23
CA PHE A 573 29.09 -26.80 -24.59
C PHE A 573 30.51 -26.22 -24.50
N ARG A 574 31.48 -27.05 -24.15
CA ARG A 574 32.91 -26.71 -24.11
C ARG A 574 33.74 -27.96 -24.38
N ASN A 575 34.55 -27.95 -25.43
CA ASN A 575 35.38 -29.08 -25.85
C ASN A 575 34.57 -30.40 -25.95
N ASP A 576 33.47 -30.39 -26.71
CA ASP A 576 32.50 -31.50 -26.87
C ASP A 576 31.70 -31.90 -25.61
N LYS A 577 32.03 -31.38 -24.43
CA LYS A 577 31.30 -31.65 -23.18
C LYS A 577 30.18 -30.65 -22.96
N ILE A 578 29.08 -31.08 -22.35
CA ILE A 578 28.02 -30.19 -21.86
C ILE A 578 28.56 -29.38 -20.66
N HIS A 579 28.39 -28.05 -20.67
CA HIS A 579 29.03 -27.14 -19.70
C HIS A 579 28.32 -25.77 -19.63
N GLY A 580 28.20 -25.18 -18.43
CA GLY A 580 27.40 -23.96 -18.20
C GLY A 580 25.92 -24.26 -17.95
N ASP A 581 25.06 -23.25 -18.01
CA ASP A 581 23.62 -23.41 -17.84
C ASP A 581 22.98 -24.20 -19.01
N GLY A 582 21.91 -24.96 -18.72
CA GLY A 582 21.08 -25.58 -19.74
C GLY A 582 19.86 -26.33 -19.22
N VAL A 583 19.14 -26.95 -20.16
CA VAL A 583 17.92 -27.72 -19.91
C VAL A 583 18.01 -29.07 -20.60
N TRP A 584 17.84 -30.15 -19.83
CA TRP A 584 17.56 -31.49 -20.34
C TRP A 584 16.05 -31.75 -20.38
N TYR A 585 15.53 -32.07 -21.55
CA TYR A 585 14.16 -32.52 -21.81
C TYR A 585 14.17 -34.03 -22.04
N TYR A 586 13.40 -34.77 -21.25
CA TYR A 586 13.43 -36.23 -21.22
C TYR A 586 12.19 -36.83 -21.89
N VAL A 587 12.33 -38.02 -22.49
CA VAL A 587 11.25 -38.75 -23.18
C VAL A 587 10.12 -39.19 -22.23
N ASP A 588 10.38 -39.31 -20.93
CA ASP A 588 9.35 -39.50 -19.90
C ASP A 588 8.41 -38.28 -19.77
N GLY A 589 8.81 -37.13 -20.32
CA GLY A 589 8.08 -35.87 -20.27
C GLY A 589 8.50 -34.94 -19.13
N SER A 590 9.56 -35.27 -18.38
CA SER A 590 10.18 -34.39 -17.39
C SER A 590 11.22 -33.46 -18.03
N ARG A 591 11.62 -32.40 -17.30
CA ARG A 591 12.79 -31.57 -17.63
C ARG A 591 13.65 -31.26 -16.41
N PHE A 592 14.96 -31.15 -16.59
CA PHE A 592 15.90 -30.65 -15.58
C PHE A 592 16.53 -29.36 -16.10
N ILE A 593 16.47 -28.29 -15.30
CA ILE A 593 17.06 -26.98 -15.58
C ILE A 593 18.19 -26.78 -14.57
N GLY A 594 19.40 -26.48 -14.98
CA GLY A 594 20.51 -26.29 -14.04
C GLY A 594 21.86 -26.06 -14.69
N GLN A 595 22.91 -26.07 -13.87
CA GLN A 595 24.29 -25.90 -14.32
C GLN A 595 25.00 -27.24 -14.54
N PHE A 596 25.89 -27.25 -15.52
CA PHE A 596 26.64 -28.42 -15.94
C PHE A 596 28.13 -28.13 -15.99
N ASN A 597 28.94 -29.13 -15.66
CA ASN A 597 30.38 -29.04 -15.71
C ASN A 597 30.98 -30.34 -16.25
N GLU A 598 31.57 -30.27 -17.45
CA GLU A 598 32.16 -31.41 -18.15
C GLU A 598 31.24 -32.64 -18.29
N GLY A 599 29.94 -32.40 -18.56
CA GLY A 599 28.92 -33.44 -18.70
C GLY A 599 28.26 -33.89 -17.40
N LYS A 600 28.67 -33.37 -16.24
CA LYS A 600 28.03 -33.62 -14.94
C LYS A 600 27.07 -32.47 -14.60
N CYS A 601 25.91 -32.77 -14.03
CA CYS A 601 25.09 -31.74 -13.38
C CYS A 601 25.80 -31.26 -12.11
N GLU A 602 25.85 -29.94 -11.88
CA GLU A 602 26.26 -29.39 -10.58
C GLU A 602 25.08 -29.39 -9.60
N SER A 603 25.33 -29.17 -8.31
CA SER A 603 24.40 -29.47 -7.20
C SER A 603 23.18 -28.54 -7.07
N LYS A 604 22.92 -27.68 -8.06
CA LYS A 604 21.83 -26.68 -8.08
C LYS A 604 21.03 -26.79 -9.38
N GLY A 605 19.73 -26.97 -9.26
CA GLY A 605 18.83 -27.10 -10.41
C GLY A 605 17.36 -27.28 -10.02
N ILE A 606 16.50 -27.32 -11.03
CA ILE A 606 15.05 -27.53 -10.90
C ILE A 606 14.66 -28.70 -11.78
N LYS A 607 14.22 -29.81 -11.16
CA LYS A 607 13.61 -30.93 -11.87
C LYS A 607 12.09 -30.75 -11.87
N ILE A 608 11.49 -30.85 -13.05
CA ILE A 608 10.05 -30.70 -13.28
C ILE A 608 9.54 -31.99 -13.90
N TRP A 609 8.66 -32.68 -13.20
CA TRP A 609 8.16 -34.00 -13.58
C TRP A 609 7.00 -33.95 -14.60
N ALA A 610 6.62 -35.12 -15.13
CA ALA A 610 5.58 -35.25 -16.14
C ALA A 610 4.14 -35.02 -15.61
N ASP A 611 3.96 -34.90 -14.29
CA ASP A 611 2.74 -34.41 -13.63
C ASP A 611 2.76 -32.87 -13.42
N GLY A 612 3.87 -32.21 -13.76
CA GLY A 612 4.12 -30.77 -13.53
C GLY A 612 4.72 -30.43 -12.17
N THR A 613 4.90 -31.40 -11.27
CA THR A 613 5.53 -31.21 -9.95
C THR A 613 6.96 -30.70 -10.12
N ARG A 614 7.31 -29.66 -9.37
CA ARG A 614 8.66 -29.06 -9.34
C ARG A 614 9.41 -29.49 -8.09
N TYR A 615 10.68 -29.81 -8.23
CA TYR A 615 11.61 -30.04 -7.12
C TYR A 615 12.87 -29.20 -7.36
N ILE A 616 13.13 -28.27 -6.45
CA ILE A 616 14.31 -27.39 -6.49
C ILE A 616 15.40 -28.06 -5.66
N THR A 617 16.50 -28.45 -6.29
CA THR A 617 17.60 -29.16 -5.63
C THR A 617 18.65 -28.18 -5.11
N ALA A 618 18.91 -28.25 -3.81
CA ALA A 618 20.28 -28.51 -3.38
C ALA A 618 20.39 -30.02 -3.04
N ILE A 619 21.62 -30.56 -3.04
CA ILE A 619 21.97 -31.94 -2.61
C ILE A 619 21.79 -33.04 -3.69
N ASP A 620 22.54 -34.13 -3.46
CA ASP A 620 23.01 -35.17 -4.37
C ASP A 620 21.99 -36.07 -5.10
N SER A 621 22.19 -36.16 -6.41
CA SER A 621 22.35 -37.37 -7.24
C SER A 621 21.45 -38.62 -7.11
N TYR A 622 20.36 -38.63 -6.33
CA TYR A 622 19.54 -39.85 -6.13
C TYR A 622 18.75 -40.36 -7.37
N TYR A 623 18.53 -39.52 -8.39
CA TYR A 623 17.64 -39.82 -9.53
C TYR A 623 18.32 -39.92 -10.93
N HIS A 624 19.60 -40.31 -10.99
CA HIS A 624 20.33 -40.49 -12.26
C HIS A 624 20.63 -41.94 -12.66
N SER A 625 19.90 -42.89 -12.05
CA SER A 625 19.63 -44.23 -12.57
C SER A 625 18.13 -44.34 -12.90
N GLU A 626 17.67 -44.90 -14.01
CA GLU A 626 18.31 -45.89 -14.89
C GLU A 626 18.15 -45.58 -16.40
N LYS A 627 19.03 -46.19 -17.22
CA LYS A 627 18.86 -46.52 -18.66
C LYS A 627 18.62 -45.35 -19.66
N ASN A 628 19.65 -45.12 -20.49
CA ASN A 628 19.60 -44.68 -21.90
C ASN A 628 20.00 -43.24 -22.27
N ALA A 629 20.62 -42.46 -21.38
CA ALA A 629 21.42 -41.29 -21.76
C ALA A 629 22.92 -41.58 -21.58
N TYR A 630 23.63 -41.85 -22.67
CA TYR A 630 25.10 -41.82 -22.70
C TYR A 630 25.56 -40.91 -23.84
N MET A 631 26.79 -40.42 -23.74
CA MET A 631 27.55 -39.94 -24.89
C MET A 631 29.02 -40.33 -24.74
N PRO A 632 29.81 -40.26 -25.82
CA PRO A 632 31.26 -40.25 -25.77
C PRO A 632 31.84 -38.90 -26.20
N ASN A 633 33.12 -38.68 -25.86
CA ASN A 633 34.05 -37.87 -26.63
C ASN A 633 34.32 -38.50 -28.03
N ALA A 634 35.15 -37.84 -28.84
CA ALA A 634 35.61 -38.39 -30.13
C ALA A 634 36.27 -39.78 -29.98
N ASP A 635 36.89 -40.05 -28.83
CA ASP A 635 37.69 -41.26 -28.56
C ASP A 635 36.86 -42.44 -28.02
N GLY A 636 35.56 -42.25 -27.75
CA GLY A 636 34.61 -43.34 -27.51
C GLY A 636 34.24 -43.66 -26.06
N ASP A 637 34.81 -42.96 -25.07
CA ASP A 637 34.60 -43.23 -23.64
C ASP A 637 33.14 -43.08 -23.17
N LYS A 638 32.83 -43.62 -21.98
CA LYS A 638 31.50 -43.55 -21.39
C LYS A 638 31.44 -42.51 -20.28
N TYR A 639 30.65 -41.45 -20.45
CA TYR A 639 30.19 -40.69 -19.28
C TYR A 639 29.40 -41.61 -18.35
N ARG A 640 29.81 -41.67 -17.08
CA ARG A 640 28.99 -42.21 -15.99
C ARG A 640 28.14 -41.08 -15.44
N THR A 641 26.82 -41.28 -15.35
CA THR A 641 26.03 -40.53 -14.39
C THR A 641 26.41 -40.93 -12.97
N CYS A 642 26.22 -40.04 -11.99
CA CYS A 642 26.49 -40.35 -10.59
C CYS A 642 25.52 -41.45 -10.12
N THR A 643 26.05 -42.52 -9.54
CA THR A 643 25.27 -43.57 -8.88
C THR A 643 25.98 -43.96 -7.60
N LEU A 644 25.35 -43.70 -6.46
CA LEU A 644 25.75 -44.26 -5.17
C LEU A 644 24.89 -45.50 -4.91
N ASN A 645 25.54 -46.62 -4.58
CA ASN A 645 24.85 -47.84 -4.20
C ASN A 645 24.44 -47.75 -2.72
N ASP A 646 23.16 -47.52 -2.44
CA ASP A 646 22.53 -48.22 -1.33
C ASP A 646 21.04 -48.47 -1.60
N LYS A 647 20.49 -49.59 -1.12
CA LYS A 647 19.22 -50.17 -1.60
C LYS A 647 18.07 -50.13 -0.58
N ASN A 648 18.05 -49.15 0.31
CA ASN A 648 17.07 -49.09 1.40
C ASN A 648 16.02 -47.99 1.19
N LYS A 649 14.75 -48.40 1.07
CA LYS A 649 13.58 -47.52 1.15
C LYS A 649 13.34 -47.11 2.62
N ASN A 650 13.11 -45.83 2.91
CA ASN A 650 12.55 -45.39 4.20
C ASN A 650 11.96 -43.97 4.15
N GLY A 651 10.89 -43.75 4.92
CA GLY A 651 10.59 -42.46 5.56
C GLY A 651 9.60 -41.48 4.87
N HIS A 652 8.58 -41.07 5.64
CA HIS A 652 7.91 -39.76 5.50
C HIS A 652 8.35 -38.87 6.67
N ALA A 653 8.79 -37.63 6.40
CA ALA A 653 8.91 -36.57 7.41
C ALA A 653 8.96 -35.19 6.73
N THR A 654 8.48 -34.16 7.43
CA THR A 654 8.61 -32.74 7.05
C THR A 654 9.75 -32.11 7.82
N TYR A 655 10.57 -31.28 7.17
CA TYR A 655 11.61 -30.49 7.84
C TYR A 655 11.52 -29.02 7.42
N THR A 656 11.55 -28.14 8.41
CA THR A 656 11.77 -26.69 8.30
C THR A 656 13.11 -26.36 8.94
N TRP A 657 13.79 -25.33 8.43
CA TRP A 657 14.98 -24.76 9.06
C TRP A 657 14.86 -23.24 9.10
N ASP A 658 15.08 -22.68 10.28
CA ASP A 658 15.32 -21.25 10.51
C ASP A 658 16.76 -20.87 10.09
N ALA A 659 17.07 -19.57 10.11
CA ALA A 659 18.37 -19.02 9.70
C ALA A 659 19.34 -18.79 10.88
N GLU A 660 20.63 -18.62 10.53
CA GLU A 660 21.79 -18.33 11.41
C GLU A 660 22.22 -19.52 12.32
N GLU A 661 23.52 -19.85 12.53
CA GLU A 661 24.80 -19.36 11.96
C GLU A 661 25.74 -20.59 11.66
N VAL A 662 27.09 -20.66 11.63
CA VAL A 662 28.22 -19.82 12.09
C VAL A 662 29.51 -20.11 11.26
N ILE A 663 30.28 -19.06 10.91
CA ILE A 663 31.77 -18.95 10.76
C ILE A 663 32.66 -19.93 9.91
N ASP A 664 33.61 -19.30 9.18
CA ASP A 664 34.93 -19.70 8.63
C ASP A 664 35.23 -21.03 7.91
N LYS A 665 35.67 -20.90 6.65
CA LYS A 665 37.12 -20.81 6.35
C LYS A 665 37.46 -20.25 4.96
N VAL A 666 38.35 -19.26 4.93
CA VAL A 666 39.03 -18.76 3.72
C VAL A 666 40.40 -19.42 3.57
N PRO A 667 40.81 -19.80 2.35
CA PRO A 667 42.21 -19.81 1.92
C PRO A 667 42.49 -18.65 0.95
N ASP A 668 43.57 -17.90 1.21
CA ASP A 668 44.00 -16.78 0.37
C ASP A 668 44.55 -17.20 -1.01
N LYS A 669 44.33 -16.31 -2.01
CA LYS A 669 45.15 -15.96 -3.19
C LYS A 669 45.87 -17.08 -3.97
N VAL A 670 45.76 -17.13 -5.30
CA VAL A 670 46.59 -16.42 -6.30
C VAL A 670 46.04 -16.85 -7.69
N THR A 671 45.94 -16.07 -8.77
CA THR A 671 46.45 -14.73 -9.17
C THR A 671 45.38 -13.95 -9.97
N GLU A 672 45.60 -12.66 -10.21
CA GLU A 672 44.95 -11.88 -11.28
C GLU A 672 45.47 -12.30 -12.67
N ASP A 673 44.64 -12.30 -13.72
CA ASP A 673 44.54 -11.21 -14.73
C ASP A 673 43.73 -11.66 -15.98
N ASN A 674 43.49 -10.74 -16.93
CA ASN A 674 42.74 -10.85 -18.19
C ASN A 674 41.22 -10.77 -18.06
N GLY A 675 40.72 -9.57 -17.72
CA GLY A 675 39.29 -9.26 -17.77
C GLY A 675 38.77 -9.06 -19.20
N VAL A 676 37.50 -9.42 -19.43
CA VAL A 676 36.69 -9.00 -20.58
C VAL A 676 35.32 -8.56 -20.07
N GLU A 677 34.98 -7.28 -20.21
CA GLU A 677 33.60 -6.82 -19.96
C GLU A 677 32.66 -7.38 -21.04
N TRP A 678 31.75 -8.27 -20.66
CA TRP A 678 30.61 -8.62 -21.51
C TRP A 678 29.43 -7.68 -21.23
N LYS A 679 29.25 -6.70 -22.12
CA LYS A 679 28.05 -5.84 -22.14
C LYS A 679 26.99 -6.49 -23.02
N PRO A 680 25.76 -6.76 -22.53
CA PRO A 680 24.68 -7.21 -23.39
C PRO A 680 24.32 -6.12 -24.40
N ALA A 681 24.10 -6.50 -25.66
CA ALA A 681 23.57 -5.61 -26.67
C ALA A 681 22.05 -5.38 -26.47
N ASN A 682 21.55 -4.26 -26.99
CA ASN A 682 20.12 -3.88 -26.96
C ASN A 682 19.28 -4.73 -27.93
#